data_AF-A0A5Q4EQK4-F1
#
_entry.id   AF-A0A5Q4EQK4-F1
#
_cell.length_a   1.000
_cell.length_b   1.000
_cell.length_c   1.000
_cell.angle_alpha   90.00
_cell.angle_beta   90.00
_cell.angle_gamma   90.00
#
_symmetry.space_group_name_H-M   'P 1'
#
loop_
_entity.id
_entity.type
_entity.pdbx_description
1 polymer ?
#
loop_
_entity_poly.entity_id
_entity_poly.type
_entity_poly.pdbx_seq_one_letter_code
_entity_poly.pdbx_strand_id
1 'polypeptide(L)'
;MLTTPSYSPDAPLIGGGLTLESNLSAIGAASPHIVAMLRQTDAAPGIEFIPTEDNGALSAMMDGKALASRRRPLEEAKRLAETVDLRKAGAVVVMGFGLGHHVAALAKRMKREGIIIVYEPDLRLLRAAMERIDHGSWLRESNVVFLTDAEDTASMSALLNGAEGVLAMGVHILEHPPSRSRLGDSARRFGVNFSGLVTSVRTTVVTTMVQTEVTMRNLFMNADHYCLRAGVADLAGACAGRPAIVVSAGPSLERNIHLLKTPGVRERVVIIAVQTTLKTLLAMGVKPHFVTALDYHEISRRFYEGLTESDVEGVTLVAEPKANPAILDAFPGAIRCAGDGLLDRALGEELAGEHGDLTPGATVAHLAYYLARHLGCDPVALIGQDLGFTDGQYYSAGAAIHDVWACELNSFNTLEMMEWQRIARAKSMLRRATDHLGRPVYTDEQMSTYLAQFERDFKADAQRGLTTIDATEGGVAKAQTRPMALSDFLERHAGPDAPLLPALAPAAPAGEASMRAGARKRLDEVRRGVVRMGALSRQTASLLERIRENHGDQKLVNKLIAQVNRIRDEVQAIDPGYELVQKLNQTGAFKRARADRELRLEAGLTALETQRRQIDRDAMNVRWLAEAADAMAEILEEACKALDGAPKRTRDVSRGEIASIDSPDGAGERKNAPSRRATRRIGAVIPVELERTALGTRRDQGATFLGRHPLRATLERLARCRRLDRVVLLTDAPEALERIVRPEIRGLRIEIVATEGPPLGRRVEGLRGARLWTDNSWRGGLGSFTCFDEALAPEATAAALERFDLDGALLVGADWCLVDPELCDAVIERHLERPEKHRVSFSQAPPGLAGCVIERGLVTDLAATMDKGGSFASVAGLLGYVPVKPQADPIAHPMCAPVSPLVRDTLFRCIPDSAPRRVMLEQAMLLIAGDRGWSAVVEADAETIAQAIRERMRDMPTGLPKQTIVELCPGRRSLGRRVEWLWPGGDVVERPVMTRELADRIFTALGEERNDAVVDFAGFGDPLLHPECIEFVKLAKDCGVAGVHVRTDLLCDEATVDALLESGVDIVSVDLMAQTAETYRAIMGQDAYKTVLTNVDRLLNGRTSNGGLPTPWIAPRITRCDAVYEEIESFFDKWLLLAGAAVIDQAPRAIEGERIRPLGKPNAAKRRDWRSRMMVLSDGAVVVDERDAAGEGAIGNLTDEPLGTVWRRLLERRRDTWRREGYGHADLWTGW
;
A
#
# COMPACT_ATOMS: atom_id res chain seq x y z
N MET A 1 13.35 75.84 -41.66
CA MET A 1 12.89 77.04 -40.92
C MET A 1 11.75 76.61 -40.00
N LEU A 2 11.72 77.19 -38.79
CA LEU A 2 10.67 77.13 -37.76
C LEU A 2 10.81 76.04 -36.67
N THR A 3 11.72 76.36 -35.74
CA THR A 3 11.52 76.47 -34.27
C THR A 3 10.43 75.65 -33.56
N THR A 4 10.89 74.94 -32.53
CA THR A 4 10.19 74.34 -31.37
C THR A 4 9.12 75.22 -30.72
N PRO A 5 8.15 74.59 -30.03
CA PRO A 5 7.66 75.11 -28.76
C PRO A 5 7.79 74.12 -27.59
N SER A 6 7.90 74.73 -26.41
CA SER A 6 8.19 74.22 -25.08
C SER A 6 7.09 73.39 -24.43
N TYR A 7 7.52 72.47 -23.56
CA TYR A 7 6.72 71.68 -22.62
C TYR A 7 5.98 72.59 -21.62
N SER A 8 4.68 72.34 -21.41
CA SER A 8 3.88 72.84 -20.27
C SER A 8 3.57 71.65 -19.34
N PRO A 9 3.68 71.77 -18.00
CA PRO A 9 3.56 70.65 -17.06
C PRO A 9 2.14 70.41 -16.50
N ASP A 10 1.08 70.92 -17.13
CA ASP A 10 -0.30 70.70 -16.68
C ASP A 10 -1.21 70.25 -17.83
N ALA A 11 -1.38 68.93 -17.96
CA ALA A 11 -2.48 68.31 -18.71
C ALA A 11 -3.04 67.13 -17.90
N PRO A 12 -4.37 67.02 -17.72
CA PRO A 12 -4.96 65.97 -16.91
C PRO A 12 -4.82 64.60 -17.60
N LEU A 13 -4.52 63.56 -16.81
CA LEU A 13 -4.53 62.14 -17.20
C LEU A 13 -5.95 61.69 -17.65
N ILE A 14 -6.38 62.12 -18.82
CA ILE A 14 -7.58 61.60 -19.49
C ILE A 14 -7.13 60.41 -20.35
N GLY A 15 -7.14 59.22 -19.76
CA GLY A 15 -6.75 57.98 -20.46
C GLY A 15 -7.12 56.66 -19.77
N GLY A 16 -7.46 56.67 -18.47
CA GLY A 16 -7.63 55.43 -17.68
C GLY A 16 -8.71 54.45 -18.18
N GLY A 17 -9.79 54.95 -18.80
CA GLY A 17 -10.88 54.11 -19.31
C GLY A 17 -10.50 53.25 -20.52
N LEU A 18 -9.64 53.77 -21.42
CA LEU A 18 -9.18 53.04 -22.61
C LEU A 18 -8.15 51.97 -22.27
N THR A 19 -7.26 52.25 -21.31
CA THR A 19 -6.24 51.31 -20.83
C THR A 19 -6.86 50.10 -20.13
N LEU A 20 -7.84 50.34 -19.25
CA LEU A 20 -8.54 49.27 -18.54
C LEU A 20 -9.25 48.31 -19.49
N GLU A 21 -10.02 48.81 -20.44
CA GLU A 21 -10.75 47.95 -21.39
C GLU A 21 -9.80 47.13 -22.27
N SER A 22 -8.67 47.71 -22.68
CA SER A 22 -7.60 46.98 -23.38
C SER A 22 -7.05 45.81 -22.54
N ASN A 23 -6.79 46.05 -21.26
CA ASN A 23 -6.27 45.05 -20.33
C ASN A 23 -7.30 43.95 -20.02
N LEU A 24 -8.54 44.31 -19.71
CA LEU A 24 -9.61 43.35 -19.43
C LEU A 24 -9.92 42.48 -20.65
N SER A 25 -9.90 43.04 -21.86
CA SER A 25 -10.04 42.28 -23.09
C SER A 25 -8.92 41.24 -23.25
N ALA A 26 -7.67 41.60 -22.91
CA ALA A 26 -6.54 40.68 -22.98
C ALA A 26 -6.64 39.54 -21.95
N ILE A 27 -7.13 39.82 -20.74
CA ILE A 27 -7.33 38.81 -19.68
C ILE A 27 -8.52 37.89 -20.01
N GLY A 28 -9.58 38.43 -20.61
CA GLY A 28 -10.85 37.72 -20.82
C GLY A 28 -10.74 36.42 -21.62
N ALA A 29 -9.70 36.27 -22.44
CA ALA A 29 -9.43 35.03 -23.18
C ALA A 29 -9.02 33.85 -22.28
N ALA A 30 -8.35 34.13 -21.15
CA ALA A 30 -7.80 33.11 -20.25
C ALA A 30 -8.43 33.11 -18.85
N SER A 31 -9.06 34.22 -18.43
CA SER A 31 -9.63 34.38 -17.09
C SER A 31 -10.91 35.23 -17.11
N PRO A 32 -11.99 34.77 -17.77
CA PRO A 32 -13.25 35.52 -17.90
C PRO A 32 -13.90 35.84 -16.53
N HIS A 33 -13.78 34.93 -15.57
CA HIS A 33 -14.25 35.13 -14.19
C HIS A 33 -13.56 36.34 -13.50
N ILE A 34 -12.24 36.48 -13.69
CA ILE A 34 -11.48 37.60 -13.12
C ILE A 34 -11.92 38.93 -13.73
N VAL A 35 -12.23 38.96 -15.02
CA VAL A 35 -12.78 40.14 -15.68
C VAL A 35 -14.12 40.54 -15.06
N ALA A 36 -15.01 39.59 -14.78
CA ALA A 36 -16.28 39.87 -14.13
C ALA A 36 -16.07 40.47 -12.73
N MET A 37 -15.17 39.92 -11.92
CA MET A 37 -14.85 40.47 -10.60
C MET A 37 -14.23 41.87 -10.68
N LEU A 38 -13.26 42.08 -11.58
CA LEU A 38 -12.62 43.38 -11.75
C LEU A 38 -13.61 44.44 -12.22
N ARG A 39 -14.61 44.11 -13.03
CA ARG A 39 -15.68 45.04 -13.43
C ARG A 39 -16.55 45.49 -12.27
N GLN A 40 -16.69 44.64 -11.24
CA GLN A 40 -17.49 44.90 -10.05
C GLN A 40 -16.67 45.48 -8.89
N THR A 41 -15.35 45.65 -9.08
CA THR A 41 -14.43 46.11 -8.04
C THR A 41 -13.95 47.53 -8.34
N ASP A 42 -14.04 48.42 -7.36
CA ASP A 42 -13.43 49.75 -7.42
C ASP A 42 -11.92 49.68 -7.11
N ALA A 43 -11.14 50.54 -7.77
CA ALA A 43 -9.71 50.69 -7.50
C ALA A 43 -9.44 50.99 -6.01
N ALA A 44 -8.30 50.53 -5.49
CA ALA A 44 -7.90 50.77 -4.11
C ALA A 44 -7.68 52.28 -3.86
N PRO A 45 -8.35 52.90 -2.87
CA PRO A 45 -8.10 54.29 -2.50
C PRO A 45 -6.73 54.37 -1.80
N GLY A 46 -5.92 55.38 -2.13
CA GLY A 46 -4.64 55.62 -1.46
C GLY A 46 -3.39 55.03 -2.12
N ILE A 47 -3.49 54.49 -3.35
CA ILE A 47 -2.31 54.16 -4.16
C ILE A 47 -1.78 55.43 -4.84
N GLU A 48 -0.56 55.82 -4.49
CA GLU A 48 0.14 56.95 -5.11
C GLU A 48 1.05 56.44 -6.24
N PHE A 49 0.67 56.68 -7.49
CA PHE A 49 1.50 56.35 -8.65
C PHE A 49 2.58 57.40 -8.87
N ILE A 50 3.81 56.95 -9.05
CA ILE A 50 5.01 57.79 -9.16
C ILE A 50 5.66 57.56 -10.53
N PRO A 51 5.90 58.60 -11.34
CA PRO A 51 6.67 58.47 -12.58
C PRO A 51 8.13 58.15 -12.27
N THR A 52 8.76 57.32 -13.10
CA THR A 52 10.16 56.92 -12.92
C THR A 52 11.02 57.26 -14.13
N GLU A 53 12.34 57.30 -13.93
CA GLU A 53 13.33 57.53 -14.99
C GLU A 53 13.52 56.29 -15.90
N ASP A 54 12.82 55.18 -15.61
CA ASP A 54 12.99 53.90 -16.28
C ASP A 54 12.02 53.76 -17.46
N ASN A 55 12.34 54.47 -18.55
CA ASN A 55 11.56 54.50 -19.80
C ASN A 55 10.07 54.89 -19.60
N GLY A 56 9.79 55.78 -18.66
CA GLY A 56 8.43 56.25 -18.39
C GLY A 56 7.54 55.23 -17.67
N ALA A 57 8.10 54.15 -17.13
CA ALA A 57 7.35 53.21 -16.30
C ALA A 57 6.85 53.89 -15.01
N LEU A 58 5.68 53.48 -14.54
CA LEU A 58 5.13 53.90 -13.26
C LEU A 58 5.59 52.97 -12.14
N SER A 59 6.00 53.55 -11.03
CA SER A 59 6.05 52.86 -9.73
C SER A 59 4.84 53.31 -8.89
N ALA A 60 4.64 52.75 -7.71
CA ALA A 60 3.56 53.15 -6.83
C ALA A 60 3.87 52.87 -5.37
N MET A 61 3.24 53.66 -4.50
CA MET A 61 3.26 53.50 -3.04
C MET A 61 1.86 53.17 -2.54
N MET A 62 1.77 52.24 -1.59
CA MET A 62 0.55 51.91 -0.87
C MET A 62 0.90 51.71 0.60
N ASP A 63 0.23 52.42 1.50
CA ASP A 63 0.47 52.38 2.95
C ASP A 63 1.95 52.56 3.35
N GLY A 64 2.64 53.51 2.70
CA GLY A 64 4.05 53.81 2.95
C GLY A 64 5.06 52.76 2.43
N LYS A 65 4.59 51.71 1.73
CA LYS A 65 5.44 50.69 1.11
C LYS A 65 5.44 50.84 -0.41
N ALA A 66 6.59 50.61 -1.02
CA ALA A 66 6.73 50.62 -2.48
C ALA A 66 6.25 49.29 -3.08
N LEU A 67 5.46 49.37 -4.15
CA LEU A 67 4.94 48.21 -4.89
C LEU A 67 5.90 47.71 -5.98
N ALA A 68 6.92 48.52 -6.31
CA ALA A 68 8.08 48.22 -7.13
C ALA A 68 9.18 49.24 -6.80
N SER A 69 10.37 49.11 -7.38
CA SER A 69 11.46 50.08 -7.26
C SER A 69 10.98 51.49 -7.58
N ARG A 70 11.29 52.44 -6.69
CA ARG A 70 10.88 53.85 -6.80
C ARG A 70 11.62 54.60 -7.92
N ARG A 71 12.72 54.04 -8.42
CA ARG A 71 13.58 54.66 -9.43
C ARG A 71 13.66 53.85 -10.72
N ARG A 72 13.79 52.53 -10.61
CA ARG A 72 14.04 51.62 -11.74
C ARG A 72 13.22 50.33 -11.68
N PRO A 73 11.89 50.40 -11.81
CA PRO A 73 10.98 49.25 -11.69
C PRO A 73 11.14 48.21 -12.82
N LEU A 74 11.52 48.60 -14.04
CA LEU A 74 11.75 47.65 -15.13
C LEU A 74 13.09 46.93 -14.98
N GLU A 75 14.15 47.60 -14.51
CA GLU A 75 15.42 46.93 -14.19
C GLU A 75 15.26 45.90 -13.06
N GLU A 76 14.50 46.24 -12.01
CA GLU A 76 14.16 45.31 -10.91
C GLU A 76 13.40 44.09 -11.45
N ALA A 77 12.34 44.34 -12.23
CA ALA A 77 11.53 43.30 -12.85
C ALA A 77 12.36 42.36 -13.74
N LYS A 78 13.29 42.92 -14.53
CA LYS A 78 14.19 42.15 -15.39
C LYS A 78 15.11 41.25 -14.58
N ARG A 79 15.77 41.78 -13.53
CA ARG A 79 16.64 40.99 -12.65
C ARG A 79 15.88 39.86 -11.96
N LEU A 80 14.67 40.13 -11.47
CA LEU A 80 13.85 39.11 -10.83
C LEU A 80 13.46 38.02 -11.83
N ALA A 81 13.02 38.40 -13.04
CA ALA A 81 12.71 37.43 -14.09
C ALA A 81 13.93 36.55 -14.42
N GLU A 82 15.13 37.12 -14.56
CA GLU A 82 16.38 36.42 -14.90
C GLU A 82 16.78 35.33 -13.90
N THR A 83 16.28 35.35 -12.66
CA THR A 83 16.49 34.26 -11.68
C THR A 83 15.82 32.95 -12.08
N VAL A 84 14.83 33.00 -12.99
CA VAL A 84 14.07 31.84 -13.46
C VAL A 84 14.70 31.26 -14.73
N ASP A 85 15.14 30.00 -14.65
CA ASP A 85 15.53 29.22 -15.83
C ASP A 85 14.29 28.63 -16.52
N LEU A 86 13.81 29.34 -17.54
CA LEU A 86 12.64 28.95 -18.31
C LEU A 86 12.82 27.64 -19.08
N ARG A 87 14.05 27.15 -19.29
CA ARG A 87 14.30 25.84 -19.94
C ARG A 87 13.91 24.68 -19.03
N LYS A 88 14.03 24.85 -17.72
CA LYS A 88 13.68 23.84 -16.70
C LYS A 88 12.26 24.01 -16.13
N ALA A 89 11.54 25.08 -16.49
CA ALA A 89 10.21 25.39 -15.97
C ALA A 89 9.20 25.61 -17.10
N GLY A 90 8.28 24.66 -17.30
CA GLY A 90 7.13 24.77 -18.19
C GLY A 90 6.08 25.77 -17.70
N ALA A 91 5.91 25.89 -16.37
CA ALA A 91 5.06 26.89 -15.74
C ALA A 91 5.81 27.70 -14.68
N VAL A 92 5.44 28.98 -14.54
CA VAL A 92 5.95 29.88 -13.50
C VAL A 92 4.78 30.42 -12.68
N VAL A 93 4.79 30.13 -11.39
CA VAL A 93 3.79 30.61 -10.42
C VAL A 93 4.35 31.88 -9.77
N VAL A 94 3.71 33.02 -9.98
CA VAL A 94 4.13 34.31 -9.46
C VAL A 94 3.27 34.68 -8.25
N MET A 95 3.90 34.82 -7.09
CA MET A 95 3.24 35.22 -5.85
C MET A 95 3.21 36.75 -5.76
N GLY A 96 2.11 37.34 -6.23
CA GLY A 96 1.85 38.77 -6.23
C GLY A 96 2.01 39.40 -7.61
N PHE A 97 0.97 40.10 -8.06
CA PHE A 97 1.01 40.88 -9.30
C PHE A 97 1.61 42.26 -9.07
N GLY A 98 1.28 42.92 -7.95
CA GLY A 98 1.75 44.29 -7.70
C GLY A 98 1.38 45.23 -8.85
N LEU A 99 2.39 45.78 -9.53
CA LEU A 99 2.23 46.60 -10.74
C LEU A 99 2.44 45.84 -12.06
N GLY A 100 2.71 44.53 -12.02
CA GLY A 100 2.81 43.68 -13.20
C GLY A 100 4.12 43.72 -13.98
N HIS A 101 5.10 44.55 -13.59
CA HIS A 101 6.37 44.71 -14.34
C HIS A 101 7.18 43.41 -14.44
N HIS A 102 7.34 42.67 -13.34
CA HIS A 102 8.04 41.38 -13.30
C HIS A 102 7.30 40.29 -14.08
N VAL A 103 5.97 40.29 -14.02
CA VAL A 103 5.14 39.38 -14.83
C VAL A 103 5.33 39.68 -16.31
N ALA A 104 5.32 40.96 -16.72
CA ALA A 104 5.58 41.37 -18.09
C ALA A 104 7.00 40.99 -18.56
N ALA A 105 8.01 41.15 -17.70
CA ALA A 105 9.39 40.75 -18.00
C ALA A 105 9.53 39.23 -18.20
N LEU A 106 8.86 38.43 -17.37
CA LEU A 106 8.76 36.97 -17.55
C LEU A 106 8.00 36.60 -18.82
N ALA A 107 6.84 37.22 -19.05
CA ALA A 107 5.98 36.96 -20.20
C ALA A 107 6.72 37.21 -21.52
N LYS A 108 7.50 38.30 -21.63
CA LYS A 108 8.31 38.58 -22.82
C LYS A 108 9.38 37.51 -23.09
N ARG A 109 9.91 36.86 -22.05
CA ARG A 109 10.88 35.77 -22.17
C ARG A 109 10.22 34.42 -22.46
N MET A 110 9.10 34.12 -21.80
CA MET A 110 8.39 32.83 -21.92
C MET A 110 7.48 32.75 -23.15
N LYS A 111 6.90 33.88 -23.59
CA LYS A 111 5.93 33.98 -24.69
C LYS A 111 4.80 32.95 -24.50
N ARG A 112 4.43 32.25 -25.58
CA ARG A 112 3.43 31.15 -25.56
C ARG A 112 4.01 29.77 -25.27
N GLU A 113 5.30 29.67 -24.96
CA GLU A 113 5.97 28.38 -24.75
C GLU A 113 5.78 27.85 -23.32
N GLY A 114 5.04 28.55 -22.46
CA GLY A 114 4.73 28.10 -21.11
C GLY A 114 3.50 28.82 -20.57
N ILE A 115 3.25 28.63 -19.27
CA ILE A 115 2.12 29.25 -18.57
C ILE A 115 2.65 30.05 -17.38
N ILE A 116 2.16 31.28 -17.23
CA ILE A 116 2.42 32.12 -16.06
C ILE A 116 1.14 32.19 -15.23
N ILE A 117 1.23 31.77 -13.98
CA ILE A 117 0.10 31.70 -13.05
C ILE A 117 0.33 32.76 -11.98
N VAL A 118 -0.51 33.78 -11.94
CA VAL A 118 -0.36 34.91 -11.03
C VAL A 118 -1.35 34.77 -9.88
N TYR A 119 -0.84 34.70 -8.65
CA TYR A 119 -1.66 34.78 -7.45
C TYR A 119 -1.70 36.23 -6.94
N GLU A 120 -2.87 36.88 -7.00
CA GLU A 120 -3.10 38.23 -6.49
C GLU A 120 -4.49 38.33 -5.82
N PRO A 121 -4.59 38.21 -4.49
CA PRO A 121 -5.86 38.28 -3.78
C PRO A 121 -6.43 39.70 -3.66
N ASP A 122 -5.62 40.75 -3.85
CA ASP A 122 -6.08 42.13 -3.75
C ASP A 122 -6.64 42.61 -5.10
N LEU A 123 -7.93 42.36 -5.31
CA LEU A 123 -8.65 42.78 -6.51
C LEU A 123 -8.65 44.30 -6.71
N ARG A 124 -8.57 45.08 -5.63
CA ARG A 124 -8.61 46.55 -5.69
C ARG A 124 -7.27 47.11 -6.17
N LEU A 125 -6.16 46.52 -5.72
CA LEU A 125 -4.83 46.80 -6.25
C LEU A 125 -4.71 46.36 -7.71
N LEU A 126 -5.14 45.14 -8.02
CA LEU A 126 -5.12 44.62 -9.39
C LEU A 126 -5.92 45.54 -10.33
N ARG A 127 -7.10 45.98 -9.90
CA ARG A 127 -7.91 46.98 -10.61
C ARG A 127 -7.17 48.29 -10.84
N ALA A 128 -6.55 48.86 -9.80
CA ALA A 128 -5.82 50.12 -9.90
C ALA A 128 -4.62 50.03 -10.86
N ALA A 129 -3.88 48.92 -10.85
CA ALA A 129 -2.78 48.68 -11.79
C ALA A 129 -3.30 48.61 -13.24
N MET A 130 -4.39 47.87 -13.47
CA MET A 130 -4.99 47.71 -14.80
C MET A 130 -5.59 49.02 -15.37
N GLU A 131 -5.95 49.99 -14.54
CA GLU A 131 -6.43 51.30 -14.99
C GLU A 131 -5.30 52.26 -15.38
N ARG A 132 -4.09 52.08 -14.82
CA ARG A 132 -2.99 53.04 -14.94
C ARG A 132 -1.82 52.56 -15.79
N ILE A 133 -1.64 51.25 -15.95
CA ILE A 133 -0.54 50.64 -16.68
C ILE A 133 -1.11 49.78 -17.81
N ASP A 134 -0.63 49.99 -19.04
CA ASP A 134 -1.01 49.16 -20.19
C ASP A 134 -0.28 47.81 -20.13
N HIS A 135 -1.04 46.75 -19.92
CA HIS A 135 -0.60 45.36 -19.92
C HIS A 135 -1.06 44.57 -21.15
N GLY A 136 -1.87 45.17 -22.02
CA GLY A 136 -2.62 44.46 -23.05
C GLY A 136 -1.74 43.77 -24.10
N SER A 137 -0.61 44.38 -24.47
CA SER A 137 0.30 43.85 -25.51
C SER A 137 0.90 42.50 -25.11
N TRP A 138 1.60 42.45 -23.99
CA TRP A 138 2.30 41.24 -23.55
C TRP A 138 1.35 40.16 -23.03
N LEU A 139 0.18 40.53 -22.47
CA LEU A 139 -0.86 39.58 -22.07
C LEU A 139 -1.43 38.82 -23.29
N ARG A 140 -1.63 39.49 -24.44
CA ARG A 140 -2.12 38.83 -25.66
C ARG A 140 -1.09 37.91 -26.31
N GLU A 141 0.20 38.13 -26.05
CA GLU A 141 1.32 37.38 -26.62
C GLU A 141 1.77 36.21 -25.75
N SER A 142 1.17 36.01 -24.57
CA SER A 142 1.59 35.02 -23.58
C SER A 142 0.40 34.27 -22.98
N ASN A 143 0.64 33.15 -22.31
CA ASN A 143 -0.42 32.41 -21.60
C ASN A 143 -0.35 32.77 -20.11
N VAL A 144 -1.18 33.72 -19.67
CA VAL A 144 -1.17 34.24 -18.30
C VAL A 144 -2.55 34.02 -17.67
N VAL A 145 -2.57 33.41 -16.50
CA VAL A 145 -3.80 33.14 -15.75
C VAL A 145 -3.72 33.77 -14.36
N PHE A 146 -4.83 34.31 -13.89
CA PHE A 146 -4.93 34.94 -12.57
C PHE A 146 -5.76 34.09 -11.62
N LEU A 147 -5.27 33.95 -10.39
CA LEU A 147 -5.96 33.32 -9.27
C LEU A 147 -5.97 34.30 -8.09
N THR A 148 -7.12 34.44 -7.43
CA THR A 148 -7.34 35.46 -6.39
C THR A 148 -7.65 34.84 -5.03
N ASP A 149 -8.05 33.58 -4.98
CA ASP A 149 -8.35 32.87 -3.74
C ASP A 149 -7.32 31.75 -3.50
N ALA A 150 -6.78 31.69 -2.28
CA ALA A 150 -5.84 30.65 -1.86
C ALA A 150 -6.51 29.29 -1.64
N GLU A 151 -7.83 29.29 -1.39
CA GLU A 151 -8.60 28.08 -1.02
C GLU A 151 -9.46 27.55 -2.18
N ASP A 152 -9.54 28.25 -3.33
CA ASP A 152 -10.31 27.82 -4.50
C ASP A 152 -9.56 26.76 -5.33
N THR A 153 -9.43 25.57 -4.74
CA THR A 153 -8.80 24.39 -5.36
C THR A 153 -9.53 23.94 -6.63
N ALA A 154 -10.82 24.24 -6.78
CA ALA A 154 -11.60 23.92 -7.97
C ALA A 154 -11.14 24.76 -9.17
N SER A 155 -10.97 26.07 -9.00
CA SER A 155 -10.42 26.94 -10.05
C SER A 155 -8.97 26.60 -10.37
N MET A 156 -8.16 26.26 -9.34
CA MET A 156 -6.80 25.75 -9.57
C MET A 156 -6.83 24.47 -10.41
N SER A 157 -7.67 23.49 -10.06
CA SER A 157 -7.77 22.23 -10.79
C SER A 157 -8.27 22.41 -12.23
N ALA A 158 -9.22 23.34 -12.44
CA ALA A 158 -9.71 23.69 -13.77
C ALA A 158 -8.61 24.30 -14.66
N LEU A 159 -7.72 25.13 -14.07
CA LEU A 159 -6.56 25.68 -14.77
C LEU A 159 -5.55 24.61 -15.20
N LEU A 160 -5.33 23.60 -14.35
CA LEU A 160 -4.36 22.55 -14.65
C LEU A 160 -4.87 21.58 -15.74
N ASN A 161 -6.18 21.52 -15.96
CA ASN A 161 -6.81 20.68 -16.97
C ASN A 161 -6.38 21.10 -18.39
N GLY A 162 -5.77 20.18 -19.13
CA GLY A 162 -5.20 20.43 -20.46
C GLY A 162 -3.81 21.05 -20.44
N ALA A 163 -3.25 21.36 -19.26
CA ALA A 163 -1.90 21.89 -19.09
C ALA A 163 -0.90 20.85 -18.56
N GLU A 164 -1.30 19.58 -18.44
CA GLU A 164 -0.56 18.52 -17.75
C GLU A 164 0.83 18.30 -18.35
N GLY A 165 0.91 18.29 -19.69
CA GLY A 165 2.19 18.15 -20.40
C GLY A 165 3.15 19.30 -20.12
N VAL A 166 2.66 20.55 -20.02
CA VAL A 166 3.49 21.72 -19.73
C VAL A 166 3.96 21.69 -18.27
N LEU A 167 3.07 21.34 -17.34
CA LEU A 167 3.39 21.24 -15.91
C LEU A 167 4.40 20.13 -15.62
N ALA A 168 4.29 18.99 -16.32
CA ALA A 168 5.23 17.89 -16.23
C ALA A 168 6.65 18.26 -16.70
N MET A 169 6.81 19.34 -17.47
CA MET A 169 8.14 19.87 -17.84
C MET A 169 8.80 20.69 -16.72
N GLY A 170 8.11 20.94 -15.61
CA GLY A 170 8.64 21.60 -14.42
C GLY A 170 7.85 22.85 -14.04
N VAL A 171 7.76 23.13 -12.74
CA VAL A 171 7.10 24.32 -12.19
C VAL A 171 8.08 25.08 -11.32
N HIS A 172 8.14 26.41 -11.48
CA HIS A 172 8.94 27.29 -10.64
C HIS A 172 8.03 28.29 -9.91
N ILE A 173 8.16 28.37 -8.58
CA ILE A 173 7.45 29.36 -7.77
C ILE A 173 8.36 30.57 -7.55
N LEU A 174 7.92 31.73 -8.04
CA LEU A 174 8.61 33.00 -7.92
C LEU A 174 7.87 33.91 -6.93
N GLU A 175 8.53 34.25 -5.82
CA GLU A 175 8.03 35.27 -4.91
C GLU A 175 8.38 36.67 -5.40
N HIS A 176 7.38 37.57 -5.49
CA HIS A 176 7.62 38.98 -5.77
C HIS A 176 7.94 39.72 -4.45
N PRO A 177 9.19 40.19 -4.22
CA PRO A 177 9.59 40.72 -2.92
C PRO A 177 8.72 41.88 -2.39
N PRO A 178 8.33 42.88 -3.21
CA PRO A 178 7.41 43.94 -2.78
C PRO A 178 6.02 43.44 -2.33
N SER A 179 5.54 42.32 -2.89
CA SER A 179 4.24 41.73 -2.55
C SER A 179 4.28 40.86 -1.29
N ARG A 180 5.45 40.35 -0.88
CA ARG A 180 5.60 39.35 0.19
C ARG A 180 4.92 39.74 1.50
N SER A 181 5.16 40.96 1.99
CA SER A 181 4.59 41.41 3.26
C SER A 181 3.07 41.61 3.22
N ARG A 182 2.50 41.89 2.03
CA ARG A 182 1.06 42.11 1.84
C ARG A 182 0.31 40.80 1.70
N LEU A 183 0.89 39.83 0.98
CA LEU A 183 0.27 38.52 0.79
C LEU A 183 0.32 37.67 2.06
N GLY A 184 1.34 37.87 2.91
CA GLY A 184 1.46 37.20 4.21
C GLY A 184 1.26 35.68 4.12
N ASP A 185 0.46 35.14 5.05
CA ASP A 185 0.14 33.71 5.10
C ASP A 185 -0.69 33.21 3.90
N SER A 186 -1.39 34.09 3.19
CA SER A 186 -2.19 33.69 2.02
C SER A 186 -1.32 33.13 0.90
N ALA A 187 -0.13 33.71 0.68
CA ALA A 187 0.84 33.18 -0.27
C ALA A 187 1.31 31.78 0.12
N ARG A 188 1.60 31.55 1.41
CA ARG A 188 2.03 30.23 1.90
C ARG A 188 0.94 29.18 1.68
N ARG A 189 -0.32 29.49 2.02
CA ARG A 189 -1.47 28.58 1.83
C ARG A 189 -1.68 28.24 0.36
N PHE A 190 -1.71 29.25 -0.52
CA PHE A 190 -1.80 29.04 -1.96
C PHE A 190 -0.65 28.15 -2.48
N GLY A 191 0.59 28.41 -2.06
CA GLY A 191 1.76 27.64 -2.49
C GLY A 191 1.67 26.16 -2.10
N VAL A 192 1.17 25.85 -0.90
CA VAL A 192 0.93 24.47 -0.43
C VAL A 192 -0.16 23.79 -1.27
N ASN A 193 -1.32 24.43 -1.41
CA ASN A 193 -2.46 23.89 -2.16
C ASN A 193 -2.09 23.63 -3.63
N PHE A 194 -1.45 24.61 -4.29
CA PHE A 194 -1.04 24.51 -5.68
C PHE A 194 0.04 23.45 -5.91
N SER A 195 1.07 23.39 -5.05
CA SER A 195 2.11 22.35 -5.15
C SER A 195 1.54 20.95 -4.97
N GLY A 196 0.55 20.79 -4.08
CA GLY A 196 -0.18 19.54 -3.90
C GLY A 196 -0.88 19.08 -5.19
N LEU A 197 -1.51 20.01 -5.92
CA LEU A 197 -2.18 19.72 -7.20
C LEU A 197 -1.19 19.43 -8.34
N VAL A 198 -0.09 20.19 -8.44
CA VAL A 198 0.98 19.93 -9.43
C VAL A 198 1.58 18.55 -9.24
N THR A 199 1.79 18.14 -7.99
CA THR A 199 2.31 16.79 -7.68
C THR A 199 1.34 15.72 -8.18
N SER A 200 0.03 15.86 -7.91
CA SER A 200 -1.01 14.97 -8.45
C SER A 200 -1.00 14.89 -9.97
N VAL A 201 -0.92 16.03 -10.68
CA VAL A 201 -0.86 16.07 -12.15
C VAL A 201 0.39 15.36 -12.67
N ARG A 202 1.56 15.62 -12.07
CA ARG A 202 2.81 14.95 -12.44
C ARG A 202 2.70 13.44 -12.26
N THR A 203 2.15 12.99 -11.13
CA THR A 203 1.90 11.57 -10.85
C THR A 203 1.01 10.94 -11.91
N THR A 204 -0.07 11.62 -12.33
CA THR A 204 -0.96 11.15 -13.40
C THR A 204 -0.24 11.03 -14.74
N VAL A 205 0.56 12.03 -15.14
CA VAL A 205 1.33 12.00 -16.40
C VAL A 205 2.35 10.87 -16.39
N VAL A 206 3.15 10.75 -15.32
CA VAL A 206 4.15 9.70 -15.19
C VAL A 206 3.49 8.33 -15.21
N THR A 207 2.42 8.14 -14.44
CA THR A 207 1.67 6.86 -14.41
C THR A 207 1.14 6.52 -15.79
N THR A 208 0.54 7.47 -16.50
CA THR A 208 0.04 7.26 -17.88
C THR A 208 1.17 6.80 -18.79
N MET A 209 2.32 7.48 -18.76
CA MET A 209 3.48 7.12 -19.58
C MET A 209 4.06 5.74 -19.25
N VAL A 210 4.18 5.42 -17.96
CA VAL A 210 4.71 4.15 -17.47
C VAL A 210 3.79 2.99 -17.82
N GLN A 211 2.48 3.20 -17.74
CA GLN A 211 1.46 2.16 -17.91
C GLN A 211 0.93 2.04 -19.34
N THR A 212 1.36 2.89 -20.28
CA THR A 212 0.84 2.88 -21.66
C THR A 212 1.03 1.51 -22.33
N GLU A 213 2.20 0.89 -22.21
CA GLU A 213 2.45 -0.43 -22.82
C GLU A 213 1.55 -1.53 -22.22
N VAL A 214 1.38 -1.52 -20.89
CA VAL A 214 0.48 -2.44 -20.18
C VAL A 214 -0.97 -2.24 -20.62
N THR A 215 -1.38 -0.98 -20.74
CA THR A 215 -2.73 -0.59 -21.19
C THR A 215 -2.99 -1.09 -22.61
N MET A 216 -2.05 -0.83 -23.54
CA MET A 216 -2.14 -1.30 -24.92
C MET A 216 -2.18 -2.83 -24.99
N ARG A 217 -1.30 -3.53 -24.26
CA ARG A 217 -1.33 -4.99 -24.18
C ARG A 217 -2.69 -5.50 -23.70
N ASN A 218 -3.21 -4.99 -22.59
CA ASN A 218 -4.47 -5.44 -22.03
C ASN A 218 -5.65 -5.21 -23.00
N LEU A 219 -5.71 -4.04 -23.65
CA LEU A 219 -6.70 -3.74 -24.69
C LEU A 219 -6.71 -4.83 -25.77
N PHE A 220 -5.56 -5.10 -26.38
CA PHE A 220 -5.48 -6.06 -27.48
C PHE A 220 -5.61 -7.52 -27.04
N MET A 221 -5.23 -7.86 -25.79
CA MET A 221 -5.51 -9.16 -25.20
C MET A 221 -7.00 -9.39 -24.91
N ASN A 222 -7.78 -8.32 -24.79
CA ASN A 222 -9.23 -8.35 -24.62
C ASN A 222 -10.00 -8.15 -25.93
N ALA A 223 -9.32 -8.11 -27.09
CA ALA A 223 -9.98 -7.88 -28.38
C ALA A 223 -11.06 -8.94 -28.69
N ASP A 224 -10.89 -10.17 -28.19
CA ASP A 224 -11.90 -11.23 -28.28
C ASP A 224 -13.14 -10.90 -27.44
N HIS A 225 -12.98 -10.52 -26.18
CA HIS A 225 -14.11 -10.09 -25.35
C HIS A 225 -14.78 -8.84 -25.92
N TYR A 226 -13.99 -7.92 -26.46
CA TYR A 226 -14.54 -6.70 -27.06
C TYR A 226 -15.45 -7.02 -28.25
N CYS A 227 -15.02 -7.83 -29.22
CA CYS A 227 -15.83 -8.13 -30.41
C CYS A 227 -16.95 -9.17 -30.18
N LEU A 228 -16.91 -9.93 -29.08
CA LEU A 228 -17.87 -11.01 -28.79
C LEU A 228 -18.92 -10.63 -27.74
N ARG A 229 -18.70 -9.57 -26.95
CA ARG A 229 -19.58 -9.18 -25.85
C ARG A 229 -20.34 -7.90 -26.19
N ALA A 230 -21.51 -7.75 -25.57
CA ALA A 230 -22.33 -6.56 -25.77
C ALA A 230 -21.71 -5.32 -25.14
N GLY A 231 -22.07 -4.16 -25.71
CA GLY A 231 -21.78 -2.85 -25.16
C GLY A 231 -22.54 -2.49 -23.90
N VAL A 232 -22.46 -1.21 -23.55
CA VAL A 232 -23.34 -0.49 -22.63
C VAL A 232 -24.22 0.55 -23.36
N ALA A 233 -24.17 0.63 -24.69
CA ALA A 233 -24.95 1.60 -25.47
C ALA A 233 -26.47 1.51 -25.21
N ASP A 234 -27.02 0.29 -25.17
CA ASP A 234 -28.43 0.00 -24.87
C ASP A 234 -28.83 0.28 -23.41
N LEU A 235 -27.86 0.45 -22.51
CA LEU A 235 -28.11 0.80 -21.11
C LEU A 235 -28.32 2.31 -20.91
N ALA A 236 -28.03 3.13 -21.91
CA ALA A 236 -28.15 4.59 -21.81
C ALA A 236 -29.60 5.01 -21.47
N GLY A 237 -29.80 5.62 -20.30
CA GLY A 237 -31.11 6.07 -19.83
C GLY A 237 -32.09 4.94 -19.46
N ALA A 238 -31.65 3.68 -19.44
CA ALA A 238 -32.53 2.52 -19.20
C ALA A 238 -33.21 2.54 -17.82
N CYS A 239 -32.67 3.26 -16.85
CA CYS A 239 -33.23 3.46 -15.50
C CYS A 239 -33.43 4.95 -15.18
N ALA A 240 -33.83 5.75 -16.18
CA ALA A 240 -34.08 7.19 -16.03
C ALA A 240 -34.96 7.52 -14.81
N GLY A 241 -34.43 8.38 -13.93
CA GLY A 241 -35.11 8.83 -12.71
C GLY A 241 -35.28 7.78 -11.61
N ARG A 242 -34.63 6.61 -11.74
CA ARG A 242 -34.62 5.59 -10.68
C ARG A 242 -33.42 5.77 -9.75
N PRO A 243 -33.56 5.41 -8.46
CA PRO A 243 -32.45 5.49 -7.52
C PRO A 243 -31.38 4.44 -7.83
N ALA A 244 -30.12 4.78 -7.59
CA ALA A 244 -29.00 3.83 -7.62
C ALA A 244 -28.15 3.91 -6.35
N ILE A 245 -27.52 2.78 -6.00
CA ILE A 245 -26.51 2.68 -4.94
C ILE A 245 -25.21 2.19 -5.56
N VAL A 246 -24.15 2.97 -5.40
CA VAL A 246 -22.77 2.58 -5.71
C VAL A 246 -22.12 2.00 -4.45
N VAL A 247 -21.72 0.73 -4.51
CA VAL A 247 -21.12 -0.02 -3.41
C VAL A 247 -19.61 -0.10 -3.59
N SER A 248 -18.88 0.75 -2.87
CA SER A 248 -17.41 0.84 -2.87
C SER A 248 -16.78 0.08 -1.70
N ALA A 249 -15.46 -0.09 -1.71
CA ALA A 249 -14.72 -1.02 -0.83
C ALA A 249 -14.09 -0.38 0.42
N GLY A 250 -14.50 0.83 0.78
CA GLY A 250 -13.98 1.54 1.95
C GLY A 250 -14.40 0.90 3.28
N PRO A 251 -13.63 1.10 4.36
CA PRO A 251 -13.91 0.46 5.65
C PRO A 251 -15.31 0.72 6.21
N SER A 252 -15.92 1.87 5.92
CA SER A 252 -17.25 2.19 6.44
C SER A 252 -18.38 1.33 5.85
N LEU A 253 -18.12 0.58 4.78
CA LEU A 253 -19.12 -0.27 4.12
C LEU A 253 -19.83 -1.22 5.11
N GLU A 254 -19.10 -1.74 6.10
CA GLU A 254 -19.64 -2.66 7.11
C GLU A 254 -20.79 -2.04 7.91
N ARG A 255 -20.86 -0.71 8.03
CA ARG A 255 -21.89 0.00 8.78
C ARG A 255 -23.28 -0.19 8.17
N ASN A 256 -23.38 -0.34 6.86
CA ASN A 256 -24.67 -0.28 6.16
C ASN A 256 -24.88 -1.32 5.05
N ILE A 257 -23.87 -2.11 4.67
CA ILE A 257 -24.00 -3.17 3.65
C ILE A 257 -25.13 -4.16 3.94
N HIS A 258 -25.42 -4.45 5.21
CA HIS A 258 -26.48 -5.34 5.62
C HIS A 258 -27.88 -4.85 5.22
N LEU A 259 -28.08 -3.53 5.06
CA LEU A 259 -29.36 -2.95 4.65
C LEU A 259 -29.72 -3.29 3.20
N LEU A 260 -28.75 -3.66 2.37
CA LEU A 260 -29.00 -4.12 1.00
C LEU A 260 -29.76 -5.45 0.92
N LYS A 261 -29.79 -6.22 2.02
CA LYS A 261 -30.60 -7.45 2.13
C LYS A 261 -32.09 -7.17 2.33
N THR A 262 -32.46 -5.93 2.64
CA THR A 262 -33.85 -5.58 2.93
C THR A 262 -34.73 -5.98 1.74
N PRO A 263 -35.81 -6.77 1.97
CA PRO A 263 -36.67 -7.23 0.87
C PRO A 263 -37.21 -6.07 0.04
N GLY A 264 -37.17 -6.19 -1.28
CA GLY A 264 -37.69 -5.17 -2.18
C GLY A 264 -36.70 -4.10 -2.63
N VAL A 265 -35.49 -4.06 -2.06
CA VAL A 265 -34.45 -3.06 -2.42
C VAL A 265 -33.92 -3.32 -3.82
N ARG A 266 -33.52 -4.57 -4.14
CA ARG A 266 -32.97 -4.92 -5.46
C ARG A 266 -33.99 -4.68 -6.57
N GLU A 267 -35.28 -4.85 -6.31
CA GLU A 267 -36.34 -4.65 -7.30
C GLU A 267 -36.64 -3.17 -7.58
N ARG A 268 -36.16 -2.24 -6.74
CA ARG A 268 -36.49 -0.81 -6.80
C ARG A 268 -35.28 0.12 -6.98
N VAL A 269 -34.09 -0.34 -6.59
CA VAL A 269 -32.86 0.45 -6.56
C VAL A 269 -31.75 -0.27 -7.33
N VAL A 270 -31.12 0.43 -8.28
CA VAL A 270 -30.01 -0.14 -9.04
C VAL A 270 -28.76 -0.24 -8.15
N ILE A 271 -28.42 -1.45 -7.73
CA ILE A 271 -27.16 -1.73 -7.02
C ILE A 271 -26.00 -1.96 -8.01
N ILE A 272 -24.96 -1.13 -7.93
CA ILE A 272 -23.73 -1.24 -8.72
C ILE A 272 -22.54 -1.40 -7.77
N ALA A 273 -21.87 -2.54 -7.82
CA ALA A 273 -20.74 -2.84 -6.94
C ALA A 273 -19.40 -2.68 -7.67
N VAL A 274 -18.36 -2.23 -6.95
CA VAL A 274 -16.99 -2.37 -7.45
C VAL A 274 -16.55 -3.83 -7.34
N GLN A 275 -15.66 -4.29 -8.23
CA GLN A 275 -15.23 -5.71 -8.25
C GLN A 275 -14.74 -6.27 -6.91
N THR A 276 -14.11 -5.44 -6.07
CA THR A 276 -13.57 -5.86 -4.76
C THR A 276 -14.64 -6.19 -3.73
N THR A 277 -15.89 -5.73 -3.89
CA THR A 277 -16.99 -5.99 -2.93
C THR A 277 -17.92 -7.12 -3.35
N LEU A 278 -17.77 -7.67 -4.57
CA LEU A 278 -18.67 -8.70 -5.12
C LEU A 278 -18.78 -9.92 -4.19
N LYS A 279 -17.67 -10.54 -3.82
CA LYS A 279 -17.67 -11.73 -2.94
C LYS A 279 -18.33 -11.45 -1.58
N THR A 280 -18.08 -10.26 -1.01
CA THR A 280 -18.69 -9.84 0.25
C THR A 280 -20.22 -9.77 0.14
N LEU A 281 -20.72 -9.15 -0.94
CA LEU A 281 -22.15 -9.07 -1.21
C LEU A 281 -22.77 -10.46 -1.43
N LEU A 282 -22.13 -11.32 -2.24
CA LEU A 282 -22.61 -12.67 -2.50
C LEU A 282 -22.65 -13.55 -1.25
N ALA A 283 -21.61 -13.50 -0.40
CA ALA A 283 -21.57 -14.21 0.87
C ALA A 283 -22.71 -13.79 1.82
N MET A 284 -23.21 -12.57 1.64
CA MET A 284 -24.34 -12.00 2.35
C MET A 284 -25.70 -12.32 1.70
N GLY A 285 -25.73 -12.97 0.53
CA GLY A 285 -26.94 -13.22 -0.24
C GLY A 285 -27.44 -12.00 -1.03
N VAL A 286 -26.64 -10.95 -1.14
CA VAL A 286 -26.93 -9.76 -1.94
C VAL A 286 -26.29 -9.94 -3.30
N LYS A 287 -27.11 -10.06 -4.34
CA LYS A 287 -26.64 -9.97 -5.72
C LYS A 287 -26.73 -8.49 -6.14
N PRO A 288 -25.66 -7.84 -6.65
CA PRO A 288 -25.76 -6.52 -7.29
C PRO A 288 -26.27 -6.66 -8.74
N HIS A 289 -26.81 -5.61 -9.35
CA HIS A 289 -27.21 -5.68 -10.78
C HIS A 289 -25.97 -5.67 -11.66
N PHE A 290 -25.05 -4.77 -11.33
CA PHE A 290 -23.81 -4.59 -12.05
C PHE A 290 -22.63 -4.69 -11.10
N VAL A 291 -21.53 -5.23 -11.63
CA VAL A 291 -20.20 -5.15 -11.04
C VAL A 291 -19.32 -4.41 -12.02
N THR A 292 -18.46 -3.49 -11.58
CA THR A 292 -17.54 -2.78 -12.47
C THR A 292 -16.09 -3.20 -12.28
N ALA A 293 -15.32 -3.19 -13.38
CA ALA A 293 -13.89 -3.52 -13.36
C ALA A 293 -13.06 -2.64 -14.31
N LEU A 294 -11.93 -2.13 -13.82
CA LEU A 294 -10.95 -1.41 -14.64
C LEU A 294 -9.47 -1.68 -14.29
N ASP A 295 -9.20 -2.53 -13.30
CA ASP A 295 -7.82 -2.76 -12.81
C ASP A 295 -6.92 -3.40 -13.88
N TYR A 296 -5.68 -2.93 -13.98
CA TYR A 296 -4.70 -3.40 -14.97
C TYR A 296 -3.88 -4.62 -14.51
N HIS A 297 -3.92 -4.96 -13.22
CA HIS A 297 -3.05 -5.97 -12.61
C HIS A 297 -3.73 -7.34 -12.48
N GLU A 298 -2.98 -8.43 -12.71
CA GLU A 298 -3.52 -9.80 -12.71
C GLU A 298 -4.11 -10.23 -11.35
N ILE A 299 -3.63 -9.64 -10.25
CA ILE A 299 -4.09 -9.96 -8.90
C ILE A 299 -5.61 -9.83 -8.74
N SER A 300 -6.26 -8.96 -9.55
CA SER A 300 -7.70 -8.77 -9.54
C SER A 300 -8.49 -10.01 -9.98
N ARG A 301 -7.85 -11.02 -10.59
CA ARG A 301 -8.42 -12.36 -10.79
C ARG A 301 -8.98 -12.97 -9.49
N ARG A 302 -8.33 -12.71 -8.35
CA ARG A 302 -8.69 -13.25 -7.03
C ARG A 302 -10.09 -12.86 -6.56
N PHE A 303 -10.63 -11.74 -7.05
CA PHE A 303 -11.97 -11.28 -6.70
C PHE A 303 -13.06 -12.21 -7.26
N TYR A 304 -12.74 -13.04 -8.25
CA TYR A 304 -13.67 -13.95 -8.92
C TYR A 304 -13.37 -15.43 -8.68
N GLU A 305 -12.23 -15.77 -8.06
CA GLU A 305 -11.82 -17.15 -7.82
C GLU A 305 -12.87 -17.95 -7.03
N GLY A 306 -13.25 -19.12 -7.54
CA GLY A 306 -14.22 -20.01 -6.89
C GLY A 306 -15.68 -19.61 -7.06
N LEU A 307 -15.99 -18.55 -7.81
CA LEU A 307 -17.36 -18.23 -8.21
C LEU A 307 -17.80 -19.13 -9.37
N THR A 308 -19.08 -19.51 -9.36
CA THR A 308 -19.75 -20.27 -10.41
C THR A 308 -20.81 -19.40 -11.11
N GLU A 309 -21.33 -19.86 -12.25
CA GLU A 309 -22.42 -19.20 -12.97
C GLU A 309 -23.66 -18.96 -12.09
N SER A 310 -24.01 -19.93 -11.22
CA SER A 310 -25.15 -19.80 -10.31
C SER A 310 -24.95 -18.74 -9.22
N ASP A 311 -23.71 -18.58 -8.76
CA ASP A 311 -23.39 -17.59 -7.72
C ASP A 311 -23.67 -16.17 -8.24
N VAL A 312 -23.37 -15.93 -9.52
CA VAL A 312 -23.49 -14.62 -10.17
C VAL A 312 -24.72 -14.47 -11.07
N GLU A 313 -25.68 -15.39 -10.98
CA GLU A 313 -26.92 -15.29 -11.76
C GLU A 313 -27.64 -13.95 -11.51
N GLY A 314 -27.96 -13.22 -12.58
CA GLY A 314 -28.56 -11.89 -12.50
C GLY A 314 -27.57 -10.76 -12.19
N VAL A 315 -26.26 -11.03 -12.21
CA VAL A 315 -25.18 -10.04 -12.07
C VAL A 315 -24.48 -9.88 -13.42
N THR A 316 -24.28 -8.64 -13.87
CA THR A 316 -23.51 -8.33 -15.09
C THR A 316 -22.21 -7.60 -14.75
N LEU A 317 -21.08 -8.10 -15.24
CA LEU A 317 -19.81 -7.40 -15.18
C LEU A 317 -19.73 -6.35 -16.29
N VAL A 318 -19.53 -5.08 -15.95
CA VAL A 318 -19.24 -3.98 -16.88
C VAL A 318 -17.77 -3.63 -16.74
N ALA A 319 -16.96 -3.98 -17.74
CA ALA A 319 -15.52 -3.78 -17.73
C ALA A 319 -15.10 -2.67 -18.71
N GLU A 320 -14.10 -1.88 -18.31
CA GLU A 320 -13.32 -1.14 -19.30
C GLU A 320 -12.44 -2.12 -20.11
N PRO A 321 -12.31 -1.97 -21.43
CA PRO A 321 -11.52 -2.91 -22.25
C PRO A 321 -10.04 -2.99 -21.87
N LYS A 322 -9.51 -1.96 -21.18
CA LYS A 322 -8.13 -1.91 -20.69
C LYS A 322 -7.87 -2.70 -19.41
N ALA A 323 -8.92 -3.27 -18.79
CA ALA A 323 -8.81 -4.12 -17.61
C ALA A 323 -7.91 -5.34 -17.89
N ASN A 324 -7.28 -5.90 -16.86
CA ASN A 324 -6.45 -7.09 -17.03
C ASN A 324 -7.26 -8.25 -17.64
N PRO A 325 -6.76 -8.95 -18.66
CA PRO A 325 -7.51 -10.04 -19.29
C PRO A 325 -7.92 -11.17 -18.33
N ALA A 326 -7.13 -11.38 -17.26
CA ALA A 326 -7.46 -12.35 -16.22
C ALA A 326 -8.77 -12.06 -15.49
N ILE A 327 -9.26 -10.81 -15.52
CA ILE A 327 -10.54 -10.43 -14.93
C ILE A 327 -11.69 -10.97 -15.78
N LEU A 328 -11.67 -10.66 -17.08
CA LEU A 328 -12.73 -11.06 -18.02
C LEU A 328 -12.76 -12.57 -18.23
N ASP A 329 -11.60 -13.24 -18.15
CA ASP A 329 -11.53 -14.71 -18.23
C ASP A 329 -11.97 -15.41 -16.93
N ALA A 330 -11.97 -14.71 -15.79
CA ALA A 330 -12.29 -15.31 -14.48
C ALA A 330 -13.74 -15.09 -14.03
N PHE A 331 -14.45 -14.07 -14.53
CA PHE A 331 -15.84 -13.85 -14.19
C PHE A 331 -16.76 -14.84 -14.93
N PRO A 332 -17.53 -15.68 -14.23
CA PRO A 332 -18.32 -16.72 -14.88
C PRO A 332 -19.65 -16.22 -15.48
N GLY A 333 -20.08 -14.99 -15.18
CA GLY A 333 -21.40 -14.48 -15.57
C GLY A 333 -21.42 -13.67 -16.88
N ALA A 334 -22.49 -12.87 -17.05
CA ALA A 334 -22.63 -11.98 -18.20
C ALA A 334 -21.62 -10.81 -18.16
N ILE A 335 -20.95 -10.56 -19.28
CA ILE A 335 -19.94 -9.49 -19.42
C ILE A 335 -20.40 -8.48 -20.47
N ARG A 336 -20.23 -7.19 -20.17
CA ARG A 336 -20.36 -6.06 -21.08
C ARG A 336 -19.08 -5.25 -21.07
N CYS A 337 -18.67 -4.74 -22.24
CA CYS A 337 -17.48 -3.90 -22.37
C CYS A 337 -17.91 -2.46 -22.72
N ALA A 338 -17.35 -1.46 -22.03
CA ALA A 338 -17.50 -0.06 -22.42
C ALA A 338 -16.71 0.22 -23.71
N GLY A 339 -17.08 1.24 -24.48
CA GLY A 339 -16.39 1.63 -25.71
C GLY A 339 -14.93 2.05 -25.50
N ASP A 340 -14.06 1.72 -26.45
CA ASP A 340 -12.67 2.19 -26.51
C ASP A 340 -12.26 2.51 -27.95
N GLY A 341 -11.97 3.80 -28.20
CA GLY A 341 -11.68 4.29 -29.55
C GLY A 341 -10.43 3.70 -30.22
N LEU A 342 -9.46 3.13 -29.46
CA LEU A 342 -8.30 2.48 -30.06
C LEU A 342 -8.68 1.09 -30.59
N LEU A 343 -9.48 0.34 -29.83
CA LEU A 343 -10.03 -0.93 -30.27
C LEU A 343 -11.01 -0.75 -31.43
N ASP A 344 -11.89 0.26 -31.37
CA ASP A 344 -12.83 0.57 -32.45
C ASP A 344 -12.11 0.79 -33.78
N ARG A 345 -11.03 1.57 -33.77
CA ARG A 345 -10.22 1.81 -34.98
C ARG A 345 -9.42 0.60 -35.42
N ALA A 346 -8.84 -0.13 -34.47
CA ALA A 346 -8.04 -1.32 -34.78
C ALA A 346 -8.90 -2.43 -35.42
N LEU A 347 -10.09 -2.67 -34.88
CA LEU A 347 -11.02 -3.70 -35.34
C LEU A 347 -11.89 -3.22 -36.51
N GLY A 348 -12.19 -1.93 -36.61
CA GLY A 348 -13.11 -1.36 -37.58
C GLY A 348 -14.58 -1.55 -37.17
N GLU A 349 -15.47 -0.74 -37.74
CA GLU A 349 -16.89 -0.64 -37.33
C GLU A 349 -17.62 -1.99 -37.30
N GLU A 350 -17.38 -2.86 -38.29
CA GLU A 350 -18.04 -4.17 -38.39
C GLU A 350 -17.68 -5.14 -37.25
N LEU A 351 -16.44 -5.07 -36.74
CA LEU A 351 -15.92 -6.00 -35.72
C LEU A 351 -15.93 -5.40 -34.33
N ALA A 352 -15.89 -4.07 -34.23
CA ALA A 352 -15.99 -3.34 -32.99
C ALA A 352 -17.42 -3.46 -32.44
N GLY A 353 -18.46 -3.13 -33.21
CA GLY A 353 -19.85 -3.10 -32.73
C GLY A 353 -20.22 -1.81 -32.00
N GLU A 354 -21.46 -1.73 -31.49
CA GLU A 354 -21.96 -0.55 -30.75
C GLU A 354 -21.75 -0.73 -29.23
N HIS A 355 -20.58 -0.30 -28.76
CA HIS A 355 -20.23 -0.48 -27.34
C HIS A 355 -20.75 0.63 -26.43
N GLY A 356 -20.82 1.87 -26.90
CA GLY A 356 -21.26 3.02 -26.11
C GLY A 356 -20.19 3.49 -25.11
N ASP A 357 -20.03 4.81 -25.01
CA ASP A 357 -18.96 5.41 -24.22
C ASP A 357 -19.37 5.62 -22.76
N LEU A 358 -18.42 5.37 -21.85
CA LEU A 358 -18.49 5.82 -20.47
C LEU A 358 -17.38 6.83 -20.20
N THR A 359 -17.64 7.77 -19.31
CA THR A 359 -16.61 8.70 -18.83
C THR A 359 -15.44 7.90 -18.23
N PRO A 360 -14.17 8.21 -18.59
CA PRO A 360 -13.02 7.52 -18.01
C PRO A 360 -12.83 7.81 -16.52
N GLY A 361 -12.72 6.77 -15.71
CA GLY A 361 -12.49 6.87 -14.25
C GLY A 361 -11.05 6.61 -13.83
N ALA A 362 -10.61 7.22 -12.73
CA ALA A 362 -9.30 6.94 -12.12
C ALA A 362 -9.31 5.77 -11.10
N THR A 363 -10.52 5.30 -10.71
CA THR A 363 -10.74 4.13 -9.85
C THR A 363 -12.04 3.44 -10.24
N VAL A 364 -12.18 2.15 -9.93
CA VAL A 364 -13.37 1.32 -10.22
C VAL A 364 -14.66 1.97 -9.70
N ALA A 365 -14.57 2.72 -8.59
CA ALA A 365 -15.70 3.47 -8.04
C ALA A 365 -16.21 4.60 -8.95
N HIS A 366 -15.32 5.28 -9.68
CA HIS A 366 -15.74 6.27 -10.69
C HIS A 366 -16.51 5.58 -11.80
N LEU A 367 -16.01 4.44 -12.30
CA LEU A 367 -16.71 3.67 -13.34
C LEU A 367 -18.09 3.21 -12.87
N ALA A 368 -18.24 2.79 -11.62
CA ALA A 368 -19.54 2.46 -11.03
C ALA A 368 -20.49 3.67 -10.98
N TYR A 369 -19.98 4.83 -10.57
CA TYR A 369 -20.75 6.08 -10.55
C TYR A 369 -21.17 6.53 -11.95
N TYR A 370 -20.25 6.47 -12.92
CA TYR A 370 -20.54 6.84 -14.30
C TYR A 370 -21.53 5.87 -14.95
N LEU A 371 -21.47 4.59 -14.64
CA LEU A 371 -22.49 3.62 -15.07
C LEU A 371 -23.86 3.97 -14.49
N ALA A 372 -23.95 4.38 -13.22
CA ALA A 372 -25.21 4.83 -12.61
C ALA A 372 -25.80 6.03 -13.37
N ARG A 373 -24.96 7.02 -13.71
CA ARG A 373 -25.38 8.20 -14.48
C ARG A 373 -25.70 7.88 -15.93
N HIS A 374 -24.97 6.94 -16.55
CA HIS A 374 -25.26 6.45 -17.89
C HIS A 374 -26.62 5.77 -17.98
N LEU A 375 -26.99 5.00 -16.96
CA LEU A 375 -28.33 4.42 -16.80
C LEU A 375 -29.43 5.48 -16.60
N GLY A 376 -29.07 6.75 -16.37
CA GLY A 376 -30.02 7.83 -16.10
C GLY A 376 -30.52 7.88 -14.65
N CYS A 377 -29.84 7.20 -13.72
CA CYS A 377 -30.28 7.14 -12.32
C CYS A 377 -30.16 8.49 -11.61
N ASP A 378 -31.20 8.82 -10.85
CA ASP A 378 -31.25 9.98 -9.97
C ASP A 378 -32.29 9.75 -8.86
N PRO A 379 -31.95 9.87 -7.56
CA PRO A 379 -30.61 10.15 -7.02
C PRO A 379 -29.63 8.97 -7.12
N VAL A 380 -28.32 9.25 -7.00
CA VAL A 380 -27.27 8.23 -6.81
C VAL A 380 -26.71 8.32 -5.40
N ALA A 381 -26.81 7.25 -4.63
CA ALA A 381 -26.22 7.11 -3.29
C ALA A 381 -24.88 6.38 -3.33
N LEU A 382 -23.92 6.85 -2.54
CA LEU A 382 -22.60 6.25 -2.39
C LEU A 382 -22.49 5.56 -1.04
N ILE A 383 -22.02 4.31 -0.98
CA ILE A 383 -21.72 3.60 0.27
C ILE A 383 -20.32 2.98 0.20
N GLY A 384 -19.61 2.91 1.33
CA GLY A 384 -18.21 2.47 1.37
C GLY A 384 -17.27 3.33 0.50
N GLN A 385 -17.67 4.57 0.17
CA GLN A 385 -16.86 5.50 -0.61
C GLN A 385 -15.99 6.36 0.32
N ASP A 386 -15.16 5.73 1.13
CA ASP A 386 -14.49 6.42 2.23
C ASP A 386 -13.49 7.47 1.75
N LEU A 387 -12.67 7.14 0.73
CA LEU A 387 -11.58 7.99 0.24
C LEU A 387 -10.62 8.44 1.37
N GLY A 388 -10.51 7.63 2.41
CA GLY A 388 -9.70 7.83 3.59
C GLY A 388 -9.68 6.56 4.45
N PHE A 389 -8.80 6.56 5.44
CA PHE A 389 -8.59 5.46 6.38
C PHE A 389 -9.52 5.60 7.58
N THR A 390 -10.82 5.42 7.35
CA THR A 390 -11.85 5.51 8.40
C THR A 390 -11.50 4.60 9.57
N ASP A 391 -11.50 5.16 10.78
CA ASP A 391 -11.22 4.45 12.04
C ASP A 391 -9.85 3.71 12.06
N GLY A 392 -8.88 4.21 11.30
CA GLY A 392 -7.51 3.67 11.25
C GLY A 392 -7.40 2.36 10.49
N GLN A 393 -8.32 2.14 9.55
CA GLN A 393 -8.37 0.93 8.72
C GLN A 393 -8.04 1.27 7.27
N TYR A 394 -7.19 0.47 6.66
CA TYR A 394 -6.95 0.48 5.22
C TYR A 394 -7.99 -0.38 4.50
N TYR A 395 -8.35 -1.53 5.08
CA TYR A 395 -9.31 -2.47 4.50
C TYR A 395 -10.53 -2.64 5.41
N SER A 396 -11.68 -2.95 4.81
CA SER A 396 -12.88 -3.33 5.56
C SER A 396 -12.65 -4.62 6.35
N ALA A 397 -13.35 -4.79 7.47
CA ALA A 397 -13.34 -6.03 8.25
C ALA A 397 -13.61 -7.25 7.36
N GLY A 398 -12.81 -8.31 7.52
CA GLY A 398 -12.96 -9.54 6.73
C GLY A 398 -12.42 -9.47 5.29
N ALA A 399 -11.64 -8.45 4.94
CA ALA A 399 -11.01 -8.37 3.63
C ALA A 399 -10.02 -9.54 3.40
N ALA A 400 -9.86 -9.98 2.15
CA ALA A 400 -9.02 -11.14 1.79
C ALA A 400 -7.54 -11.00 2.22
N ILE A 401 -7.03 -9.78 2.35
CA ILE A 401 -5.68 -9.52 2.86
C ILE A 401 -5.52 -9.92 4.33
N HIS A 402 -6.60 -9.91 5.13
CA HIS A 402 -6.58 -10.35 6.51
C HIS A 402 -6.23 -11.83 6.61
N ASP A 403 -6.71 -12.66 5.68
CA ASP A 403 -6.32 -14.08 5.58
C ASP A 403 -4.84 -14.25 5.18
N VAL A 404 -4.33 -13.39 4.30
CA VAL A 404 -2.90 -13.39 3.94
C VAL A 404 -2.02 -13.09 5.16
N TRP A 405 -2.44 -12.14 6.00
CA TRP A 405 -1.75 -11.79 7.24
C TRP A 405 -1.92 -12.80 8.37
N ALA A 406 -2.82 -13.78 8.25
CA ALA A 406 -3.07 -14.76 9.32
C ALA A 406 -1.80 -15.49 9.79
N CYS A 407 -0.81 -15.66 8.90
CA CYS A 407 0.50 -16.23 9.17
C CYS A 407 1.46 -15.34 9.98
N GLU A 408 1.04 -14.12 10.27
CA GLU A 408 1.79 -13.12 11.06
C GLU A 408 1.06 -12.75 12.35
N LEU A 409 -0.27 -12.96 12.41
CA LEU A 409 -1.11 -12.58 13.54
C LEU A 409 -0.84 -13.40 14.80
N ASN A 410 -0.67 -12.73 15.95
CA ASN A 410 -0.46 -13.35 17.27
C ASN A 410 -0.78 -12.34 18.40
N SER A 411 -0.54 -12.68 19.67
CA SER A 411 -0.83 -11.78 20.82
C SER A 411 -0.02 -10.48 20.87
N PHE A 412 1.03 -10.33 20.05
CA PHE A 412 1.87 -9.14 19.96
C PHE A 412 1.87 -8.50 18.56
N ASN A 413 1.18 -9.10 17.60
CA ASN A 413 0.96 -8.57 16.25
C ASN A 413 -0.50 -8.81 15.87
N THR A 414 -1.35 -7.88 16.25
CA THR A 414 -2.81 -7.96 16.11
C THR A 414 -3.25 -7.50 14.72
N LEU A 415 -4.51 -7.74 14.37
CA LEU A 415 -5.04 -7.26 13.10
C LEU A 415 -5.14 -5.72 13.07
N GLU A 416 -5.50 -5.11 14.18
CA GLU A 416 -5.54 -3.66 14.39
C GLU A 416 -4.16 -3.03 14.15
N MET A 417 -3.11 -3.69 14.63
CA MET A 417 -1.73 -3.27 14.42
C MET A 417 -1.31 -3.41 12.95
N MET A 418 -1.70 -4.51 12.27
CA MET A 418 -1.39 -4.71 10.84
C MET A 418 -2.10 -3.68 9.95
N GLU A 419 -3.38 -3.36 10.21
CA GLU A 419 -4.11 -2.29 9.53
C GLU A 419 -3.42 -0.93 9.73
N TRP A 420 -3.05 -0.60 10.97
CA TRP A 420 -2.33 0.64 11.25
C TRP A 420 -0.96 0.69 10.55
N GLN A 421 -0.18 -0.39 10.62
CA GLN A 421 1.12 -0.46 9.94
C GLN A 421 0.97 -0.31 8.43
N ARG A 422 -0.09 -0.86 7.82
CA ARG A 422 -0.36 -0.69 6.38
C ARG A 422 -0.50 0.80 6.02
N ILE A 423 -1.18 1.58 6.86
CA ILE A 423 -1.32 3.03 6.68
C ILE A 423 0.01 3.74 6.95
N ALA A 424 0.63 3.46 8.11
CA ALA A 424 1.84 4.15 8.56
C ALA A 424 3.05 3.91 7.65
N ARG A 425 3.12 2.78 6.94
CA ARG A 425 4.15 2.52 5.92
C ARG A 425 4.11 3.49 4.74
N ALA A 426 2.97 4.13 4.49
CA ALA A 426 2.77 5.13 3.44
C ALA A 426 2.91 6.58 3.94
N LYS A 427 3.54 6.80 5.12
CA LYS A 427 3.59 8.10 5.84
C LYS A 427 3.88 9.32 4.96
N SER A 428 4.81 9.21 4.00
CA SER A 428 5.20 10.29 3.10
C SER A 428 4.10 10.71 2.11
N MET A 429 3.10 9.86 1.89
CA MET A 429 1.96 10.10 0.99
C MET A 429 0.68 10.42 1.76
N LEU A 430 0.68 10.31 3.09
CA LEU A 430 -0.50 10.58 3.90
C LEU A 430 -0.80 12.08 3.97
N ARG A 431 -2.09 12.40 3.91
CA ARG A 431 -2.64 13.74 4.12
C ARG A 431 -3.72 13.66 5.19
N ARG A 432 -3.84 14.72 6.00
CA ARG A 432 -4.98 14.87 6.90
C ARG A 432 -6.14 15.47 6.12
N ALA A 433 -7.32 14.91 6.33
CA ALA A 433 -8.59 15.39 5.81
C ALA A 433 -9.63 15.42 6.94
N THR A 434 -10.81 15.96 6.64
CA THR A 434 -11.93 15.98 7.57
C THR A 434 -12.97 14.97 7.09
N ASP A 435 -13.40 14.10 7.99
CA ASP A 435 -14.47 13.14 7.72
C ASP A 435 -15.84 13.83 7.64
N HIS A 436 -16.86 13.12 7.16
CA HIS A 436 -18.23 13.66 7.04
C HIS A 436 -18.89 14.04 8.40
N LEU A 437 -18.26 13.67 9.53
CA LEU A 437 -18.68 14.04 10.89
C LEU A 437 -17.80 15.16 11.49
N GLY A 438 -16.94 15.79 10.69
CA GLY A 438 -16.13 16.93 11.12
C GLY A 438 -14.82 16.56 11.83
N ARG A 439 -14.40 15.29 11.83
CA ARG A 439 -13.22 14.81 12.56
C ARG A 439 -11.99 14.61 11.67
N PRO A 440 -10.77 14.58 12.25
CA PRO A 440 -9.56 14.24 11.51
C PRO A 440 -9.58 12.79 10.99
N VAL A 441 -9.24 12.61 9.72
CA VAL A 441 -9.00 11.30 9.10
C VAL A 441 -7.76 11.38 8.23
N TYR A 442 -7.00 10.28 8.16
CA TYR A 442 -5.92 10.17 7.19
C TYR A 442 -6.48 9.76 5.83
N THR A 443 -5.99 10.37 4.76
CA THR A 443 -6.14 9.90 3.38
C THR A 443 -4.75 9.85 2.74
N ASP A 444 -4.62 9.35 1.53
CA ASP A 444 -3.36 9.42 0.78
C ASP A 444 -3.50 10.31 -0.47
N GLU A 445 -2.37 10.57 -1.13
CA GLU A 445 -2.33 11.39 -2.34
C GLU A 445 -3.20 10.83 -3.48
N GLN A 446 -3.30 9.50 -3.59
CA GLN A 446 -4.07 8.83 -4.62
C GLN A 446 -5.57 9.02 -4.39
N MET A 447 -6.07 8.74 -3.19
CA MET A 447 -7.47 8.94 -2.80
C MET A 447 -7.85 10.42 -2.79
N SER A 448 -6.93 11.33 -2.46
CA SER A 448 -7.15 12.77 -2.59
C SER A 448 -7.39 13.17 -4.05
N THR A 449 -6.64 12.57 -4.98
CA THR A 449 -6.82 12.79 -6.43
C THR A 449 -8.16 12.22 -6.91
N TYR A 450 -8.59 11.07 -6.36
CA TYR A 450 -9.91 10.50 -6.63
C TYR A 450 -11.04 11.38 -6.11
N LEU A 451 -10.91 11.91 -4.89
CA LEU A 451 -11.89 12.84 -4.31
C LEU A 451 -12.04 14.09 -5.19
N ALA A 452 -10.94 14.69 -5.63
CA ALA A 452 -10.98 15.87 -6.50
C ALA A 452 -11.69 15.61 -7.84
N GLN A 453 -11.56 14.41 -8.41
CA GLN A 453 -12.30 14.03 -9.60
C GLN A 453 -13.80 13.85 -9.31
N PHE A 454 -14.16 13.11 -8.26
CA PHE A 454 -15.55 12.96 -7.83
C PHE A 454 -16.23 14.31 -7.55
N GLU A 455 -15.60 15.21 -6.81
CA GLU A 455 -16.20 16.52 -6.47
C GLU A 455 -16.44 17.40 -7.71
N ARG A 456 -15.55 17.33 -8.70
CA ARG A 456 -15.76 17.96 -10.00
C ARG A 456 -16.97 17.38 -10.72
N ASP A 457 -17.13 16.06 -10.71
CA ASP A 457 -18.26 15.38 -11.35
C ASP A 457 -19.57 15.68 -10.61
N PHE A 458 -19.57 15.66 -9.28
CA PHE A 458 -20.72 16.02 -8.45
C PHE A 458 -21.14 17.47 -8.66
N LYS A 459 -20.18 18.39 -8.83
CA LYS A 459 -20.46 19.79 -9.18
C LYS A 459 -21.14 19.90 -10.54
N ALA A 460 -20.66 19.17 -11.56
CA ALA A 460 -21.28 19.16 -12.88
C ALA A 460 -22.71 18.59 -12.84
N ASP A 461 -22.94 17.55 -12.05
CA ASP A 461 -24.26 16.97 -11.84
C ASP A 461 -25.21 17.91 -11.08
N ALA A 462 -24.74 18.56 -10.02
CA ALA A 462 -25.51 19.56 -9.29
C ALA A 462 -25.94 20.74 -10.19
N GLN A 463 -25.05 21.18 -11.10
CA GLN A 463 -25.36 22.20 -12.11
C GLN A 463 -26.43 21.75 -13.12
N ARG A 464 -26.55 20.44 -13.35
CA ARG A 464 -27.61 19.82 -14.16
C ARG A 464 -28.88 19.52 -13.37
N GLY A 465 -28.92 19.80 -12.07
CA GLY A 465 -30.04 19.51 -11.17
C GLY A 465 -30.11 18.06 -10.69
N LEU A 466 -29.06 17.26 -10.91
CA LEU A 466 -28.98 15.87 -10.46
C LEU A 466 -28.52 15.80 -8.99
N THR A 467 -28.96 14.78 -8.28
CA THR A 467 -28.71 14.60 -6.85
C THR A 467 -27.69 13.48 -6.61
N THR A 468 -26.65 13.77 -5.82
CA THR A 468 -25.71 12.78 -5.28
C THR A 468 -25.84 12.74 -3.76
N ILE A 469 -26.01 11.55 -3.21
CA ILE A 469 -26.17 11.31 -1.77
C ILE A 469 -24.93 10.61 -1.24
N ASP A 470 -24.33 11.17 -0.18
CA ASP A 470 -23.24 10.52 0.54
C ASP A 470 -23.83 9.71 1.70
N ALA A 471 -24.06 8.42 1.44
CA ALA A 471 -24.50 7.42 2.42
C ALA A 471 -23.33 6.54 2.89
N THR A 472 -22.11 7.04 2.76
CA THR A 472 -20.90 6.31 3.18
C THR A 472 -20.92 6.07 4.67
N GLU A 473 -21.52 6.98 5.45
CA GLU A 473 -21.51 6.94 6.92
C GLU A 473 -20.08 6.77 7.46
N GLY A 474 -19.08 7.29 6.73
CA GLY A 474 -17.66 7.27 7.07
C GLY A 474 -16.87 8.03 6.01
N GLY A 475 -15.55 8.01 6.14
CA GLY A 475 -14.66 8.61 5.15
C GLY A 475 -14.66 10.12 5.07
N VAL A 476 -13.87 10.63 4.14
CA VAL A 476 -13.70 12.06 3.87
C VAL A 476 -15.02 12.68 3.43
N ALA A 477 -15.31 13.88 3.94
CA ALA A 477 -16.45 14.68 3.52
C ALA A 477 -16.32 15.03 2.02
N LYS A 478 -17.39 14.82 1.26
CA LYS A 478 -17.41 15.03 -0.19
C LYS A 478 -18.20 16.28 -0.54
N ALA A 479 -17.57 17.29 -1.14
CA ALA A 479 -18.26 18.48 -1.59
C ALA A 479 -19.34 18.16 -2.64
N GLN A 480 -20.39 18.99 -2.69
CA GLN A 480 -21.50 18.85 -3.66
C GLN A 480 -22.33 17.57 -3.52
N THR A 481 -22.24 16.89 -2.37
CA THR A 481 -23.11 15.76 -2.00
C THR A 481 -24.07 16.14 -0.87
N ARG A 482 -25.14 15.36 -0.68
CA ARG A 482 -26.02 15.47 0.48
C ARG A 482 -25.76 14.30 1.44
N PRO A 483 -25.21 14.54 2.64
CA PRO A 483 -25.06 13.49 3.66
C PRO A 483 -26.44 12.93 4.07
N MET A 484 -26.58 11.61 4.07
CA MET A 484 -27.82 10.92 4.48
C MET A 484 -27.49 9.48 4.86
N ALA A 485 -28.06 8.94 5.93
CA ALA A 485 -27.90 7.52 6.25
C ALA A 485 -28.49 6.63 5.14
N LEU A 486 -27.91 5.45 4.91
CA LEU A 486 -28.44 4.53 3.89
C LEU A 486 -29.86 4.08 4.25
N SER A 487 -30.17 3.94 5.55
CA SER A 487 -31.52 3.64 6.04
C SER A 487 -32.55 4.66 5.54
N ASP A 488 -32.23 5.95 5.68
CA ASP A 488 -33.13 7.05 5.31
C ASP A 488 -33.28 7.15 3.80
N PHE A 489 -32.20 6.85 3.06
CA PHE A 489 -32.25 6.76 1.61
C PHE A 489 -33.20 5.65 1.15
N LEU A 490 -33.09 4.45 1.74
CA LEU A 490 -33.93 3.31 1.39
C LEU A 490 -35.40 3.55 1.79
N GLU A 491 -35.66 4.19 2.93
CA GLU A 491 -37.02 4.56 3.33
C GLU A 491 -37.68 5.49 2.29
N ARG A 492 -36.93 6.47 1.77
CA ARG A 492 -37.43 7.44 0.79
C ARG A 492 -37.57 6.89 -0.64
N HIS A 493 -36.68 5.99 -1.04
CA HIS A 493 -36.51 5.61 -2.45
C HIS A 493 -36.76 4.12 -2.73
N ALA A 494 -36.83 3.27 -1.71
CA ALA A 494 -37.06 1.83 -1.82
C ALA A 494 -38.29 1.36 -1.00
N GLY A 495 -39.12 2.29 -0.52
CA GLY A 495 -40.36 1.99 0.20
C GLY A 495 -41.36 1.18 -0.64
N PRO A 496 -42.44 0.64 -0.03
CA PRO A 496 -43.41 -0.22 -0.70
C PRO A 496 -44.00 0.39 -1.99
N ASP A 497 -44.25 1.70 -1.96
CA ASP A 497 -44.84 2.49 -3.04
C ASP A 497 -43.83 2.96 -4.11
N ALA A 498 -42.53 2.74 -3.88
CA ALA A 498 -41.51 3.12 -4.86
C ALA A 498 -41.59 2.22 -6.10
N PRO A 499 -41.45 2.79 -7.31
CA PRO A 499 -41.68 2.07 -8.56
C PRO A 499 -40.62 0.99 -8.78
N LEU A 500 -41.03 -0.15 -9.35
CA LEU A 500 -40.13 -1.26 -9.71
C LEU A 500 -39.21 -0.89 -10.87
N LEU A 501 -37.96 -1.35 -10.82
CA LEU A 501 -36.99 -1.14 -11.89
C LEU A 501 -37.49 -1.72 -13.22
N PRO A 502 -37.18 -1.06 -14.34
CA PRO A 502 -37.42 -1.65 -15.65
C PRO A 502 -36.56 -2.91 -15.83
N ALA A 503 -37.04 -3.85 -16.65
CA ALA A 503 -36.28 -5.03 -17.00
C ALA A 503 -35.03 -4.63 -17.79
N LEU A 504 -33.85 -4.87 -17.21
CA LEU A 504 -32.57 -4.70 -17.89
C LEU A 504 -32.35 -5.92 -18.79
N ALA A 505 -32.27 -5.71 -20.11
CA ALA A 505 -32.16 -6.82 -21.05
C ALA A 505 -30.84 -7.58 -20.82
N PRO A 506 -30.87 -8.93 -20.72
CA PRO A 506 -29.65 -9.71 -20.70
C PRO A 506 -28.90 -9.52 -22.02
N ALA A 507 -27.58 -9.38 -21.96
CA ALA A 507 -26.75 -9.28 -23.15
C ALA A 507 -26.90 -10.55 -24.00
N ALA A 508 -27.34 -10.41 -25.26
CA ALA A 508 -27.38 -11.53 -26.19
C ALA A 508 -25.93 -11.97 -26.52
N PRO A 509 -25.61 -13.28 -26.54
CA PRO A 509 -24.31 -13.75 -27.01
C PRO A 509 -24.16 -13.47 -28.52
N ALA A 510 -23.09 -12.78 -28.92
CA ALA A 510 -22.77 -12.56 -30.32
C ALA A 510 -22.19 -13.84 -30.96
N GLY A 511 -22.36 -14.01 -32.28
CA GLY A 511 -21.92 -15.19 -33.02
C GLY A 511 -20.40 -15.42 -32.99
N GLU A 512 -19.96 -16.50 -32.33
CA GLU A 512 -18.59 -16.63 -31.79
C GLU A 512 -17.47 -16.85 -32.81
N ALA A 513 -17.66 -17.71 -33.82
CA ALA A 513 -16.53 -18.17 -34.64
C ALA A 513 -16.12 -17.19 -35.75
N SER A 514 -17.10 -16.55 -36.41
CA SER A 514 -16.84 -15.65 -37.54
C SER A 514 -16.22 -14.32 -37.10
N MET A 515 -16.68 -13.77 -35.96
CA MET A 515 -16.18 -12.51 -35.42
C MET A 515 -14.72 -12.62 -34.94
N ARG A 516 -14.38 -13.71 -34.24
CA ARG A 516 -13.00 -13.96 -33.78
C ARG A 516 -12.02 -14.10 -34.95
N ALA A 517 -12.39 -14.84 -35.99
CA ALA A 517 -11.58 -14.98 -37.21
C ALA A 517 -11.42 -13.63 -37.94
N GLY A 518 -12.48 -12.83 -38.00
CA GLY A 518 -12.45 -11.46 -38.53
C GLY A 518 -11.49 -10.55 -37.77
N ALA A 519 -11.61 -10.50 -36.43
CA ALA A 519 -10.72 -9.74 -35.55
C ALA A 519 -9.25 -10.17 -35.74
N ARG A 520 -8.98 -11.48 -35.78
CA ARG A 520 -7.63 -12.01 -36.03
C ARG A 520 -7.07 -11.58 -37.38
N LYS A 521 -7.86 -11.64 -38.45
CA LYS A 521 -7.42 -11.18 -39.78
C LYS A 521 -7.11 -9.69 -39.77
N ARG A 522 -8.00 -8.90 -39.18
CA ARG A 522 -7.89 -7.44 -39.11
C ARG A 522 -6.67 -7.01 -38.30
N LEU A 523 -6.46 -7.55 -37.10
CA LEU A 523 -5.30 -7.20 -36.28
C LEU A 523 -3.97 -7.56 -36.95
N ASP A 524 -3.90 -8.63 -37.73
CA ASP A 524 -2.69 -8.97 -38.50
C ASP A 524 -2.45 -8.03 -39.70
N GLU A 525 -3.51 -7.48 -40.32
CA GLU A 525 -3.38 -6.40 -41.29
C GLU A 525 -2.79 -5.13 -40.65
N VAL A 526 -3.31 -4.74 -39.48
CA VAL A 526 -2.79 -3.60 -38.71
C VAL A 526 -1.33 -3.85 -38.31
N ARG A 527 -1.00 -5.06 -37.82
CA ARG A 527 0.35 -5.47 -37.46
C ARG A 527 1.33 -5.34 -38.63
N ARG A 528 0.95 -5.79 -39.83
CA ARG A 528 1.78 -5.62 -41.04
C ARG A 528 2.02 -4.14 -41.37
N GLY A 529 1.00 -3.30 -41.21
CA GLY A 529 1.12 -1.84 -41.36
C GLY A 529 2.13 -1.25 -40.37
N VAL A 530 2.02 -1.61 -39.09
CA VAL A 530 2.94 -1.17 -38.02
C VAL A 530 4.38 -1.64 -38.29
N VAL A 531 4.60 -2.87 -38.75
CA VAL A 531 5.94 -3.36 -39.14
C VAL A 531 6.54 -2.54 -40.29
N ARG A 532 5.73 -2.21 -41.31
CA ARG A 532 6.14 -1.32 -42.41
C ARG A 532 6.52 0.06 -41.89
N MET A 533 5.73 0.62 -40.97
CA MET A 533 6.01 1.91 -40.32
C MET A 533 7.37 1.91 -39.59
N GLY A 534 7.70 0.85 -38.86
CA GLY A 534 9.00 0.69 -38.21
C GLY A 534 10.17 0.71 -39.22
N ALA A 535 10.03 0.01 -40.35
CA ALA A 535 11.02 0.01 -41.43
C ALA A 535 11.20 1.40 -42.06
N LEU A 536 10.10 2.09 -42.38
CA LEU A 536 10.10 3.46 -42.91
C LEU A 536 10.72 4.47 -41.94
N SER A 537 10.48 4.30 -40.64
CA SER A 537 11.08 5.14 -39.59
C SER A 537 12.60 4.94 -39.53
N ARG A 538 13.09 3.69 -39.54
CA ARG A 538 14.54 3.39 -39.61
C ARG A 538 15.19 3.98 -40.86
N GLN A 539 14.52 3.89 -42.02
CA GLN A 539 14.98 4.52 -43.26
C GLN A 539 15.09 6.05 -43.11
N THR A 540 14.08 6.67 -42.50
CA THR A 540 14.07 8.12 -42.25
C THR A 540 15.20 8.54 -41.30
N ALA A 541 15.48 7.76 -40.25
CA ALA A 541 16.60 8.02 -39.35
C ALA A 541 17.95 8.00 -40.08
N SER A 542 18.17 7.05 -41.00
CA SER A 542 19.37 7.01 -41.84
C SER A 542 19.48 8.21 -42.78
N LEU A 543 18.36 8.67 -43.35
CA LEU A 543 18.34 9.89 -44.18
C LEU A 543 18.68 11.14 -43.36
N LEU A 544 18.16 11.26 -42.13
CA LEU A 544 18.46 12.37 -41.22
C LEU A 544 19.93 12.39 -40.80
N GLU A 545 20.56 11.24 -40.56
CA GLU A 545 22.01 11.16 -40.32
C GLU A 545 22.82 11.63 -41.53
N ARG A 546 22.42 11.23 -42.74
CA ARG A 546 23.07 11.71 -43.98
C ARG A 546 22.92 13.20 -44.18
N ILE A 547 21.76 13.78 -43.84
CA ILE A 547 21.55 15.24 -43.84
C ILE A 547 22.52 15.90 -42.86
N ARG A 548 22.70 15.33 -41.67
CA ARG A 548 23.64 15.83 -40.65
C ARG A 548 25.10 15.79 -41.12
N GLU A 549 25.52 14.69 -41.74
CA GLU A 549 26.89 14.49 -42.24
C GLU A 549 27.22 15.38 -43.44
N ASN A 550 26.23 15.70 -44.28
CA ASN A 550 26.40 16.46 -45.52
C ASN A 550 25.82 17.88 -45.43
N HIS A 551 25.73 18.41 -44.21
CA HIS A 551 25.11 19.70 -43.90
C HIS A 551 25.66 20.88 -44.72
N GLY A 552 26.90 20.82 -45.22
CA GLY A 552 27.49 21.87 -46.08
C GLY A 552 27.04 21.86 -47.55
N ASP A 553 26.34 20.82 -48.02
CA ASP A 553 25.84 20.72 -49.41
C ASP A 553 24.31 20.89 -49.46
N GLN A 554 23.86 22.13 -49.67
CA GLN A 554 22.45 22.47 -49.64
C GLN A 554 21.62 21.81 -50.77
N LYS A 555 22.24 21.47 -51.92
CA LYS A 555 21.53 20.78 -53.01
C LYS A 555 21.23 19.33 -52.61
N LEU A 556 22.21 18.64 -52.02
CA LEU A 556 22.03 17.29 -51.52
C LEU A 556 21.04 17.26 -50.35
N VAL A 557 21.17 18.18 -49.39
CA VAL A 557 20.27 18.32 -48.23
C VAL A 557 18.82 18.50 -48.67
N ASN A 558 18.53 19.41 -49.61
CA ASN A 558 17.16 19.64 -50.10
C ASN A 558 16.56 18.37 -50.76
N LYS A 559 17.37 17.59 -51.49
CA LYS A 559 16.93 16.32 -52.09
C LYS A 559 16.60 15.28 -51.01
N LEU A 560 17.41 15.18 -49.96
CA LEU A 560 17.18 14.28 -48.83
C LEU A 560 15.93 14.68 -48.02
N ILE A 561 15.70 15.98 -47.79
CA ILE A 561 14.49 16.49 -47.12
C ILE A 561 13.22 16.10 -47.91
N ALA A 562 13.24 16.20 -49.24
CA ALA A 562 12.11 15.77 -50.07
C ALA A 562 11.85 14.26 -49.96
N GLN A 563 12.88 13.43 -49.73
CA GLN A 563 12.72 12.01 -49.44
C GLN A 563 12.10 11.77 -48.06
N VAL A 564 12.59 12.48 -47.03
CA VAL A 564 12.04 12.42 -45.67
C VAL A 564 10.56 12.80 -45.64
N ASN A 565 10.16 13.88 -46.33
CA ASN A 565 8.76 14.30 -46.39
C ASN A 565 7.86 13.25 -47.04
N ARG A 566 8.32 12.60 -48.13
CA ARG A 566 7.55 11.51 -48.77
C ARG A 566 7.35 10.31 -47.83
N ILE A 567 8.40 9.90 -47.11
CA ILE A 567 8.28 8.80 -46.15
C ILE A 567 7.37 9.18 -44.98
N ARG A 568 7.44 10.43 -44.50
CA ARG A 568 6.53 10.95 -43.47
C ARG A 568 5.07 10.83 -43.92
N ASP A 569 4.76 11.26 -45.14
CA ASP A 569 3.41 11.22 -45.68
C ASP A 569 2.93 9.75 -45.82
N GLU A 570 3.82 8.83 -46.21
CA GLU A 570 3.53 7.38 -46.24
C GLU A 570 3.26 6.81 -44.85
N VAL A 571 4.09 7.17 -43.85
CA VAL A 571 3.90 6.74 -42.45
C VAL A 571 2.59 7.24 -41.88
N GLN A 572 2.22 8.50 -42.16
CA GLN A 572 0.96 9.09 -41.71
C GLN A 572 -0.27 8.45 -42.36
N ALA A 573 -0.13 7.86 -43.55
CA ALA A 573 -1.21 7.17 -44.25
C ALA A 573 -1.45 5.73 -43.74
N ILE A 574 -0.57 5.18 -42.90
CA ILE A 574 -0.75 3.84 -42.30
C ILE A 574 -1.74 3.96 -41.13
N ASP A 575 -3.03 3.95 -41.42
CA ASP A 575 -4.11 3.98 -40.43
C ASP A 575 -4.71 2.58 -40.20
N PRO A 576 -5.00 2.15 -38.95
CA PRO A 576 -4.81 2.82 -37.66
C PRO A 576 -3.40 2.73 -37.06
N GLY A 577 -2.44 2.08 -37.76
CA GLY A 577 -1.11 1.77 -37.23
C GLY A 577 -0.34 2.99 -36.70
N TYR A 578 -0.41 4.13 -37.39
CA TYR A 578 0.23 5.38 -37.01
C TYR A 578 -0.26 5.85 -35.64
N GLU A 579 -1.57 5.86 -35.40
CA GLU A 579 -2.12 6.31 -34.12
C GLU A 579 -1.80 5.37 -32.97
N LEU A 580 -1.86 4.06 -33.18
CA LEU A 580 -1.49 3.09 -32.15
C LEU A 580 -0.04 3.28 -31.70
N VAL A 581 0.88 3.46 -32.66
CA VAL A 581 2.29 3.70 -32.38
C VAL A 581 2.52 5.06 -31.72
N GLN A 582 1.81 6.12 -32.15
CA GLN A 582 1.88 7.43 -31.47
C GLN A 582 1.35 7.35 -30.04
N LYS A 583 0.27 6.60 -29.82
CA LYS A 583 -0.29 6.39 -28.49
C LYS A 583 0.73 5.68 -27.61
N LEU A 584 1.38 4.62 -28.10
CA LEU A 584 2.44 3.92 -27.36
C LEU A 584 3.69 4.81 -27.10
N ASN A 585 4.02 5.72 -28.02
CA ASN A 585 5.19 6.60 -27.94
C ASN A 585 4.96 7.90 -27.13
N GLN A 586 4.17 7.88 -26.04
CA GLN A 586 3.95 9.08 -25.22
C GLN A 586 5.26 9.68 -24.68
N THR A 587 6.21 8.83 -24.26
CA THR A 587 7.51 9.28 -23.75
C THR A 587 8.34 10.00 -24.81
N GLY A 588 8.37 9.48 -26.04
CA GLY A 588 9.06 10.13 -27.15
C GLY A 588 8.40 11.45 -27.53
N ALA A 589 7.07 11.49 -27.59
CA ALA A 589 6.30 12.70 -27.86
C ALA A 589 6.57 13.81 -26.83
N PHE A 590 6.59 13.47 -25.55
CA PHE A 590 6.91 14.41 -24.48
C PHE A 590 8.35 14.93 -24.55
N LYS A 591 9.33 14.05 -24.77
CA LYS A 591 10.75 14.46 -24.93
C LYS A 591 10.94 15.35 -26.15
N ARG A 592 10.25 15.06 -27.25
CA ARG A 592 10.22 15.93 -28.44
C ARG A 592 9.65 17.30 -28.11
N ALA A 593 8.48 17.35 -27.47
CA ALA A 593 7.84 18.62 -27.09
C ALA A 593 8.76 19.47 -26.19
N ARG A 594 9.45 18.83 -25.24
CA ARG A 594 10.47 19.48 -24.40
C ARG A 594 11.65 20.02 -25.21
N ALA A 595 12.21 19.23 -26.13
CA ALA A 595 13.31 19.66 -26.98
C ALA A 595 12.91 20.82 -27.91
N ASP A 596 11.70 20.76 -28.50
CA ASP A 596 11.16 21.82 -29.35
C ASP A 596 11.00 23.14 -28.58
N ARG A 597 10.54 23.05 -27.33
CA ARG A 597 10.41 24.18 -26.41
C ARG A 597 11.78 24.78 -26.06
N GLU A 598 12.76 23.95 -25.70
CA GLU A 598 14.13 24.39 -25.39
C GLU A 598 14.74 25.15 -26.58
N LEU A 599 14.56 24.65 -27.81
CA LEU A 599 15.05 25.31 -29.03
C LEU A 599 14.40 26.67 -29.29
N ARG A 600 13.10 26.84 -29.00
CA ARG A 600 12.39 28.12 -29.19
C ARG A 600 12.72 29.17 -28.13
N LEU A 601 13.11 28.73 -26.93
CA LEU A 601 13.50 29.61 -25.82
C LEU A 601 14.97 30.07 -25.90
N GLU A 602 15.81 29.40 -26.69
CA GLU A 602 17.24 29.73 -26.81
C GLU A 602 17.46 30.92 -27.75
N ALA A 603 17.98 32.03 -27.20
CA ALA A 603 18.34 33.21 -27.97
C ALA A 603 19.79 33.10 -28.48
N GLY A 604 20.04 33.55 -29.72
CA GLY A 604 21.40 33.69 -30.27
C GLY A 604 21.93 32.51 -31.09
N LEU A 605 21.11 31.50 -31.40
CA LEU A 605 21.49 30.43 -32.34
C LEU A 605 21.55 30.97 -33.78
N THR A 606 22.59 30.59 -34.52
CA THR A 606 22.62 30.80 -35.98
C THR A 606 21.56 29.92 -36.67
N ALA A 607 21.14 30.30 -37.89
CA ALA A 607 20.23 29.47 -38.70
C ALA A 607 20.77 28.04 -38.91
N LEU A 608 22.10 27.94 -39.00
CA LEU A 608 22.87 26.73 -39.18
C LEU A 608 22.81 25.80 -37.95
N GLU A 609 23.05 26.35 -36.76
CA GLU A 609 23.00 25.62 -35.50
C GLU A 609 21.57 25.18 -35.17
N THR A 610 20.59 26.04 -35.44
CA THR A 610 19.15 25.71 -35.32
C THR A 610 18.79 24.52 -36.19
N GLN A 611 19.20 24.51 -37.46
CA GLN A 611 18.94 23.41 -38.40
C GLN A 611 19.58 22.10 -37.93
N ARG A 612 20.84 22.15 -37.44
CA ARG A 612 21.53 20.96 -36.93
C ARG A 612 20.82 20.34 -35.73
N ARG A 613 20.44 21.15 -34.73
CA ARG A 613 19.74 20.64 -33.54
C ARG A 613 18.34 20.10 -33.88
N GLN A 614 17.65 20.73 -34.83
CA GLN A 614 16.39 20.21 -35.36
C GLN A 614 16.54 18.82 -35.97
N ILE A 615 17.60 18.59 -36.76
CA ILE A 615 17.90 17.28 -37.35
C ILE A 615 18.22 16.24 -36.27
N ASP A 616 19.05 16.56 -35.28
CA ASP A 616 19.37 15.65 -34.18
C ASP A 616 18.11 15.26 -33.38
N ARG A 617 17.24 16.24 -33.09
CA ARG A 617 15.93 16.05 -32.43
C ARG A 617 14.98 15.18 -33.28
N ASP A 618 14.90 15.41 -34.59
CA ASP A 618 14.04 14.61 -35.48
C ASP A 618 14.56 13.18 -35.63
N ALA A 619 15.88 12.99 -35.72
CA ALA A 619 16.50 11.68 -35.82
C ALA A 619 16.21 10.84 -34.56
N MET A 620 16.30 11.46 -33.38
CA MET A 620 15.96 10.80 -32.12
C MET A 620 14.47 10.46 -32.04
N ASN A 621 13.59 11.38 -32.43
CA ASN A 621 12.14 11.15 -32.43
C ASN A 621 11.74 9.99 -33.36
N VAL A 622 12.32 9.92 -34.55
CA VAL A 622 12.04 8.85 -35.53
C VAL A 622 12.58 7.49 -35.05
N ARG A 623 13.68 7.45 -34.30
CA ARG A 623 14.16 6.21 -33.67
C ARG A 623 13.20 5.70 -32.60
N TRP A 624 12.72 6.58 -31.72
CA TRP A 624 11.69 6.19 -30.74
C TRP A 624 10.39 5.74 -31.41
N LEU A 625 10.02 6.36 -32.53
CA LEU A 625 8.87 5.92 -33.31
C LEU A 625 9.07 4.51 -33.88
N ALA A 626 10.29 4.17 -34.33
CA ALA A 626 10.62 2.82 -34.79
C ALA A 626 10.58 1.79 -33.64
N GLU A 627 11.16 2.12 -32.48
CA GLU A 627 11.12 1.27 -31.28
C GLU A 627 9.67 1.03 -30.81
N ALA A 628 8.83 2.08 -30.79
CA ALA A 628 7.41 1.96 -30.47
C ALA A 628 6.66 1.13 -31.51
N ALA A 629 7.00 1.24 -32.80
CA ALA A 629 6.41 0.39 -33.84
C ALA A 629 6.75 -1.09 -33.64
N ASP A 630 8.00 -1.41 -33.29
CA ASP A 630 8.40 -2.79 -33.01
C ASP A 630 7.65 -3.35 -31.78
N ALA A 631 7.58 -2.60 -30.67
CA ALA A 631 6.84 -3.00 -29.48
C ALA A 631 5.32 -3.17 -29.75
N MET A 632 4.73 -2.28 -30.56
CA MET A 632 3.32 -2.39 -30.94
C MET A 632 3.07 -3.60 -31.84
N ALA A 633 4.00 -3.93 -32.74
CA ALA A 633 3.92 -5.12 -33.58
C ALA A 633 3.96 -6.40 -32.74
N GLU A 634 4.80 -6.46 -31.69
CA GLU A 634 4.84 -7.57 -30.74
C GLU A 634 3.51 -7.73 -30.00
N ILE A 635 2.94 -6.63 -29.47
CA ILE A 635 1.63 -6.66 -28.80
C ILE A 635 0.54 -7.23 -29.72
N LEU A 636 0.48 -6.77 -30.97
CA LEU A 636 -0.50 -7.25 -31.95
C LEU A 636 -0.25 -8.71 -32.35
N GLU A 637 1.01 -9.15 -32.43
CA GLU A 637 1.34 -10.55 -32.70
C GLU A 637 0.89 -11.46 -31.56
N GLU A 638 1.15 -11.07 -30.32
CA GLU A 638 0.69 -11.81 -29.14
C GLU A 638 -0.84 -11.86 -29.10
N ALA A 639 -1.53 -10.75 -29.40
CA ALA A 639 -2.99 -10.70 -29.48
C ALA A 639 -3.54 -11.62 -30.59
N CYS A 640 -2.87 -11.67 -31.75
CA CYS A 640 -3.21 -12.62 -32.81
C CYS A 640 -3.07 -14.07 -32.33
N LYS A 641 -1.98 -14.42 -31.64
CA LYS A 641 -1.77 -15.75 -31.06
C LYS A 641 -2.85 -16.10 -30.02
N ALA A 642 -3.25 -15.13 -29.19
CA ALA A 642 -4.32 -15.32 -28.21
C ALA A 642 -5.68 -15.59 -28.89
N LEU A 643 -6.00 -14.85 -29.96
CA LEU A 643 -7.18 -15.11 -30.79
C LEU A 643 -7.15 -16.49 -31.47
N ASP A 644 -5.95 -16.99 -31.78
CA ASP A 644 -5.70 -18.34 -32.31
C ASP A 644 -5.74 -19.44 -31.20
N GLY A 645 -5.98 -19.08 -29.94
CA GLY A 645 -6.14 -19.99 -28.81
C GLY A 645 -4.94 -20.13 -27.87
N ALA A 646 -3.87 -19.35 -28.07
CA ALA A 646 -2.76 -19.31 -27.11
C ALA A 646 -3.19 -18.64 -25.79
N PRO A 647 -2.55 -18.97 -24.64
CA PRO A 647 -2.82 -18.30 -23.38
C PRO A 647 -2.60 -16.79 -23.47
N LYS A 648 -3.53 -16.00 -22.92
CA LYS A 648 -3.40 -14.53 -22.84
C LYS A 648 -2.24 -14.14 -21.93
N ARG A 649 -1.59 -13.03 -22.27
CA ARG A 649 -0.52 -12.45 -21.45
C ARG A 649 -1.12 -11.53 -20.38
N THR A 650 -1.18 -12.03 -19.15
CA THR A 650 -1.79 -11.35 -17.99
C THR A 650 -0.78 -10.69 -17.06
N ARG A 651 0.49 -11.15 -17.09
CA ARG A 651 1.59 -10.67 -16.24
C ARG A 651 2.58 -9.80 -17.00
N ASP A 652 3.13 -8.82 -16.30
CA ASP A 652 4.34 -8.15 -16.74
C ASP A 652 5.54 -9.09 -16.59
N VAL A 653 6.36 -9.19 -17.64
CA VAL A 653 7.72 -9.74 -17.48
C VAL A 653 8.47 -8.65 -16.71
N SER A 654 8.99 -8.97 -15.52
CA SER A 654 9.42 -8.02 -14.50
C SER A 654 10.31 -6.86 -15.01
N ARG A 655 9.70 -5.76 -15.45
CA ARG A 655 10.35 -4.49 -15.84
C ARG A 655 10.48 -3.55 -14.64
N GLY A 656 11.30 -3.89 -13.66
CA GLY A 656 11.68 -2.93 -12.61
C GLY A 656 12.74 -1.91 -13.07
N GLU A 657 12.55 -1.26 -14.23
CA GLU A 657 13.48 -0.28 -14.82
C GLU A 657 12.94 1.16 -14.86
N ILE A 658 11.76 1.47 -14.30
CA ILE A 658 11.20 2.83 -14.36
C ILE A 658 11.10 3.49 -12.97
N ALA A 659 12.21 3.49 -12.23
CA ALA A 659 12.35 4.22 -10.96
C ALA A 659 13.58 5.14 -10.97
N SER A 660 13.86 5.80 -12.09
CA SER A 660 14.97 6.76 -12.22
C SER A 660 14.57 8.06 -12.92
N ILE A 661 13.31 8.50 -12.78
CA ILE A 661 12.85 9.79 -13.34
C ILE A 661 12.84 10.91 -12.27
N ASP A 662 13.09 10.62 -11.00
CA ASP A 662 13.12 11.61 -9.91
C ASP A 662 14.46 12.37 -9.74
N SER A 663 15.22 12.61 -10.80
CA SER A 663 16.42 13.45 -10.71
C SER A 663 16.45 14.48 -11.86
N PRO A 664 16.32 15.79 -11.56
CA PRO A 664 16.36 16.86 -12.57
C PRO A 664 17.75 17.13 -13.17
N ASP A 665 18.81 16.50 -12.66
CA ASP A 665 20.19 16.73 -13.12
C ASP A 665 20.93 15.40 -13.28
N GLY A 666 21.64 15.24 -14.41
CA GLY A 666 22.73 14.27 -14.55
C GLY A 666 22.67 13.35 -15.75
N ALA A 667 23.19 13.84 -16.88
CA ALA A 667 23.72 12.98 -17.94
C ALA A 667 24.80 12.05 -17.34
N GLY A 668 24.49 10.76 -17.23
CA GLY A 668 25.45 9.71 -16.91
C GLY A 668 25.48 8.71 -18.07
N GLU A 669 26.66 8.55 -18.66
CA GLU A 669 26.95 7.67 -19.79
C GLU A 669 26.36 6.26 -19.62
N ARG A 670 25.64 5.79 -20.65
CA ARG A 670 25.34 4.37 -20.85
C ARG A 670 26.66 3.62 -21.04
N LYS A 671 27.23 3.06 -19.97
CA LYS A 671 28.21 1.97 -20.10
C LYS A 671 27.47 0.67 -20.39
N ASN A 672 27.15 0.47 -21.66
CA ASN A 672 26.91 -0.87 -22.20
C ASN A 672 28.26 -1.60 -22.30
N ALA A 673 28.53 -2.44 -21.32
CA ALA A 673 29.33 -3.64 -21.52
C ALA A 673 28.67 -4.76 -20.70
N PRO A 674 28.31 -5.91 -21.31
CA PRO A 674 27.91 -7.07 -20.54
C PRO A 674 29.16 -7.57 -19.81
N SER A 675 29.33 -7.20 -18.54
CA SER A 675 30.29 -7.90 -17.70
C SER A 675 29.81 -9.35 -17.64
N ARG A 676 30.68 -10.28 -18.05
CA ARG A 676 30.49 -11.71 -17.82
C ARG A 676 30.14 -11.89 -16.33
N ARG A 677 28.87 -12.19 -16.01
CA ARG A 677 28.43 -12.47 -14.64
C ARG A 677 29.25 -13.66 -14.14
N ALA A 678 30.18 -13.41 -13.21
CA ALA A 678 30.62 -14.46 -12.31
C ALA A 678 29.36 -15.03 -11.65
N THR A 679 29.18 -16.35 -11.72
CA THR A 679 28.08 -17.05 -11.04
C THR A 679 28.19 -16.78 -9.55
N ARG A 680 27.28 -15.96 -9.02
CA ARG A 680 27.24 -15.67 -7.57
C ARG A 680 26.98 -16.96 -6.80
N ARG A 681 27.65 -17.13 -5.66
CA ARG A 681 27.64 -18.36 -4.87
C ARG A 681 26.86 -18.16 -3.58
N ILE A 682 25.79 -18.92 -3.39
CA ILE A 682 24.99 -18.91 -2.17
C ILE A 682 25.22 -20.22 -1.43
N GLY A 683 25.60 -20.14 -0.15
CA GLY A 683 25.72 -21.31 0.72
C GLY A 683 24.67 -21.30 1.82
N ALA A 684 24.24 -22.47 2.30
CA ALA A 684 23.42 -22.53 3.51
C ALA A 684 24.33 -22.42 4.72
N VAL A 685 24.07 -21.48 5.61
CA VAL A 685 24.84 -21.31 6.85
C VAL A 685 23.92 -21.67 8.00
N ILE A 686 24.28 -22.73 8.74
CA ILE A 686 23.42 -23.34 9.74
C ILE A 686 24.14 -23.33 11.09
N PRO A 687 23.71 -22.48 12.05
CA PRO A 687 24.18 -22.58 13.42
C PRO A 687 23.61 -23.84 14.08
N VAL A 688 24.47 -24.62 14.73
CA VAL A 688 24.09 -25.89 15.37
C VAL A 688 24.54 -25.93 16.83
N GLU A 689 23.55 -25.93 17.71
CA GLU A 689 23.69 -26.15 19.15
C GLU A 689 23.04 -27.49 19.53
N LEU A 690 23.81 -28.38 20.16
CA LEU A 690 23.37 -29.74 20.46
C LEU A 690 22.51 -29.83 21.74
N GLU A 691 22.65 -28.87 22.66
CA GLU A 691 21.96 -28.91 23.94
C GLU A 691 20.63 -28.14 23.94
N ARG A 692 20.51 -27.11 23.10
CA ARG A 692 19.36 -26.20 23.10
C ARG A 692 18.86 -25.88 21.69
N THR A 693 17.56 -25.59 21.60
CA THR A 693 16.93 -25.07 20.39
C THR A 693 17.14 -23.55 20.30
N ALA A 694 16.84 -22.96 19.14
CA ALA A 694 16.88 -21.49 18.98
C ALA A 694 15.85 -20.75 19.85
N LEU A 695 14.85 -21.47 20.39
CA LEU A 695 13.88 -20.95 21.38
C LEU A 695 14.32 -21.24 22.83
N GLY A 696 15.56 -21.68 23.05
CA GLY A 696 16.17 -21.91 24.35
C GLY A 696 15.66 -23.15 25.10
N THR A 697 14.79 -23.96 24.49
CA THR A 697 14.32 -25.23 25.06
C THR A 697 15.42 -26.29 24.99
N ARG A 698 15.51 -27.16 26.00
CA ARG A 698 16.50 -28.25 26.00
C ARG A 698 16.17 -29.27 24.90
N ARG A 699 17.19 -29.70 24.16
CA ARG A 699 17.10 -30.79 23.18
C ARG A 699 17.25 -32.12 23.90
N ASP A 700 16.43 -33.07 23.50
CA ASP A 700 16.66 -34.49 23.78
C ASP A 700 17.70 -35.00 22.77
N GLN A 701 18.92 -35.30 23.24
CA GLN A 701 20.02 -35.73 22.36
C GLN A 701 19.78 -37.12 21.73
N GLY A 702 18.85 -37.91 22.28
CA GLY A 702 18.42 -39.19 21.70
C GLY A 702 17.24 -39.06 20.73
N ALA A 703 16.65 -37.86 20.62
CA ALA A 703 15.49 -37.62 19.78
C ALA A 703 15.79 -37.88 18.30
N THR A 704 14.96 -38.72 17.67
CA THR A 704 14.90 -38.85 16.22
C THR A 704 13.60 -38.28 15.68
N PHE A 705 13.61 -37.85 14.42
CA PHE A 705 12.43 -37.56 13.62
C PHE A 705 12.31 -38.61 12.53
N LEU A 706 11.29 -39.48 12.60
CA LEU A 706 11.13 -40.65 11.71
C LEU A 706 12.40 -41.53 11.64
N GLY A 707 13.05 -41.76 12.79
CA GLY A 707 14.26 -42.58 12.90
C GLY A 707 15.52 -41.92 12.33
N ARG A 708 15.52 -40.60 12.11
CA ARG A 708 16.69 -39.80 11.69
C ARG A 708 17.02 -38.74 12.73
N HIS A 709 18.31 -38.43 12.90
CA HIS A 709 18.71 -37.26 13.67
C HIS A 709 18.20 -35.98 12.96
N PRO A 710 17.61 -34.99 13.66
CA PRO A 710 17.03 -33.79 13.03
C PRO A 710 17.96 -33.05 12.06
N LEU A 711 19.22 -32.80 12.46
CA LEU A 711 20.22 -32.21 11.56
C LEU A 711 20.43 -33.02 10.27
N ARG A 712 20.48 -34.36 10.39
CA ARG A 712 20.66 -35.21 9.23
C ARG A 712 19.44 -35.15 8.31
N ALA A 713 18.24 -35.15 8.87
CA ALA A 713 16.99 -34.99 8.12
C ALA A 713 16.96 -33.66 7.33
N THR A 714 17.32 -32.55 7.99
CA THR A 714 17.45 -31.23 7.34
C THR A 714 18.44 -31.27 6.17
N LEU A 715 19.63 -31.83 6.39
CA LEU A 715 20.68 -31.92 5.36
C LEU A 715 20.29 -32.82 4.18
N GLU A 716 19.63 -33.94 4.42
CA GLU A 716 19.16 -34.86 3.36
C GLU A 716 18.10 -34.19 2.46
N ARG A 717 17.30 -33.26 3.01
CA ARG A 717 16.41 -32.42 2.19
C ARG A 717 17.18 -31.34 1.43
N LEU A 718 18.07 -30.60 2.09
CA LEU A 718 18.89 -29.55 1.44
C LEU A 718 19.79 -30.09 0.33
N ALA A 719 20.17 -31.38 0.37
CA ALA A 719 20.89 -32.05 -0.70
C ALA A 719 20.17 -32.05 -2.06
N ARG A 720 18.86 -31.74 -2.07
CA ARG A 720 18.04 -31.63 -3.29
C ARG A 720 17.99 -30.20 -3.84
N CYS A 721 18.47 -29.19 -3.12
CA CYS A 721 18.53 -27.81 -3.62
C CYS A 721 19.53 -27.73 -4.78
N ARG A 722 19.10 -27.18 -5.91
CA ARG A 722 19.89 -27.11 -7.15
C ARG A 722 20.78 -25.87 -7.20
N ARG A 723 20.45 -24.83 -6.43
CA ARG A 723 21.13 -23.52 -6.45
C ARG A 723 22.14 -23.34 -5.31
N LEU A 724 22.30 -24.33 -4.45
CA LEU A 724 23.19 -24.26 -3.29
C LEU A 724 24.62 -24.63 -3.64
N ASP A 725 25.60 -23.80 -3.27
CA ASP A 725 27.02 -24.10 -3.46
C ASP A 725 27.53 -25.14 -2.45
N ARG A 726 27.16 -24.96 -1.18
CA ARG A 726 27.57 -25.78 -0.03
C ARG A 726 26.69 -25.51 1.20
N VAL A 727 26.87 -26.35 2.21
CA VAL A 727 26.38 -26.12 3.57
C VAL A 727 27.56 -25.89 4.51
N VAL A 728 27.48 -24.85 5.32
CA VAL A 728 28.44 -24.53 6.38
C VAL A 728 27.74 -24.71 7.72
N LEU A 729 28.22 -25.66 8.53
CA LEU A 729 27.73 -25.93 9.87
C LEU A 729 28.61 -25.20 10.89
N LEU A 730 28.02 -24.29 11.66
CA LEU A 730 28.70 -23.55 12.73
C LEU A 730 28.41 -24.23 14.06
N THR A 731 29.43 -24.61 14.84
CA THR A 731 29.21 -25.33 16.11
C THR A 731 30.39 -25.20 17.06
N ASP A 732 30.13 -25.28 18.35
CA ASP A 732 31.11 -25.45 19.42
C ASP A 732 31.48 -26.93 19.70
N ALA A 733 30.80 -27.88 19.05
CA ALA A 733 31.00 -29.32 19.21
C ALA A 733 31.26 -30.06 17.88
N PRO A 734 32.34 -29.73 17.14
CA PRO A 734 32.58 -30.22 15.78
C PRO A 734 32.67 -31.76 15.70
N GLU A 735 33.30 -32.41 16.67
CA GLU A 735 33.47 -33.88 16.71
C GLU A 735 32.14 -34.64 16.86
N ALA A 736 31.17 -34.04 17.57
CA ALA A 736 29.83 -34.60 17.67
C ALA A 736 29.05 -34.44 16.37
N LEU A 737 29.24 -33.32 15.68
CA LEU A 737 28.63 -33.05 14.39
C LEU A 737 29.15 -33.95 13.28
N GLU A 738 30.45 -34.22 13.25
CA GLU A 738 31.05 -35.18 12.32
C GLU A 738 30.41 -36.56 12.40
N ARG A 739 30.05 -37.03 13.62
CA ARG A 739 29.36 -38.30 13.84
C ARG A 739 27.94 -38.31 13.26
N ILE A 740 27.22 -37.19 13.34
CA ILE A 740 25.85 -37.06 12.81
C ILE A 740 25.86 -37.03 11.28
N VAL A 741 26.85 -36.34 10.69
CA VAL A 741 26.98 -36.15 9.23
C VAL A 741 27.52 -37.41 8.55
N ARG A 742 28.23 -38.31 9.25
CA ARG A 742 28.70 -39.59 8.69
C ARG A 742 27.61 -40.68 8.72
N PRO A 743 27.46 -41.53 7.69
CA PRO A 743 28.13 -41.47 6.39
C PRO A 743 27.67 -40.26 5.55
N GLU A 744 28.55 -39.77 4.68
CA GLU A 744 28.35 -38.57 3.85
C GLU A 744 27.01 -38.56 3.09
N ILE A 745 26.41 -37.36 3.00
CA ILE A 745 25.15 -37.13 2.31
C ILE A 745 25.46 -36.80 0.84
N ARG A 746 25.07 -37.68 -0.08
CA ARG A 746 25.31 -37.51 -1.52
C ARG A 746 24.66 -36.23 -2.04
N GLY A 747 25.36 -35.52 -2.91
CA GLY A 747 24.86 -34.30 -3.56
C GLY A 747 25.07 -33.01 -2.77
N LEU A 748 25.67 -33.09 -1.57
CA LEU A 748 25.85 -31.93 -0.70
C LEU A 748 27.31 -31.80 -0.25
N ARG A 749 27.90 -30.62 -0.48
CA ARG A 749 29.22 -30.28 0.09
C ARG A 749 29.00 -29.68 1.48
N ILE A 750 29.51 -30.35 2.52
CA ILE A 750 29.33 -29.93 3.92
C ILE A 750 30.70 -29.54 4.50
N GLU A 751 30.77 -28.35 5.10
CA GLU A 751 31.94 -27.84 5.80
C GLU A 751 31.56 -27.60 7.27
N ILE A 752 32.32 -28.15 8.22
CA ILE A 752 32.11 -27.93 9.66
C ILE A 752 33.11 -26.87 10.13
N VAL A 753 32.61 -25.81 10.74
CA VAL A 753 33.40 -24.70 11.28
C VAL A 753 33.20 -24.65 12.80
N ALA A 754 34.30 -24.84 13.53
CA ALA A 754 34.33 -24.67 14.97
C ALA A 754 34.16 -23.20 15.35
N THR A 755 33.33 -22.92 16.35
CA THR A 755 33.16 -21.61 17.00
C THR A 755 33.74 -21.64 18.41
N GLU A 756 34.13 -20.48 18.97
CA GLU A 756 34.72 -20.40 20.32
C GLU A 756 33.70 -20.71 21.44
N GLY A 757 32.41 -20.73 21.12
CA GLY A 757 31.30 -21.10 21.99
C GLY A 757 30.01 -21.27 21.17
N PRO A 758 28.84 -21.40 21.81
CA PRO A 758 27.57 -21.63 21.10
C PRO A 758 27.33 -20.59 20.00
N PRO A 759 27.08 -21.00 18.75
CA PRO A 759 27.07 -20.10 17.59
C PRO A 759 25.98 -19.03 17.62
N LEU A 760 24.80 -19.29 18.21
CA LEU A 760 23.75 -18.25 18.33
C LEU A 760 24.11 -17.20 19.40
N GLY A 761 25.05 -17.55 20.28
CA GLY A 761 25.74 -16.63 21.18
C GLY A 761 24.80 -15.91 22.16
N ARG A 762 25.22 -14.69 22.55
CA ARG A 762 24.58 -13.91 23.63
C ARG A 762 23.18 -13.35 23.31
N ARG A 763 22.68 -13.45 22.07
CA ARG A 763 21.37 -12.87 21.68
C ARG A 763 20.19 -13.81 21.88
N VAL A 764 20.45 -15.10 22.11
CA VAL A 764 19.42 -16.14 22.12
C VAL A 764 18.34 -15.92 23.18
N GLU A 765 18.68 -15.36 24.34
CA GLU A 765 17.72 -15.09 25.43
C GLU A 765 16.71 -14.01 25.05
N GLY A 766 17.18 -12.87 24.55
CA GLY A 766 16.30 -11.80 24.06
C GLY A 766 15.48 -12.25 22.85
N LEU A 767 16.07 -13.02 21.92
CA LEU A 767 15.35 -13.57 20.77
C LEU A 767 14.24 -14.55 21.20
N ARG A 768 14.52 -15.41 22.18
CA ARG A 768 13.56 -16.34 22.76
C ARG A 768 12.34 -15.61 23.31
N GLY A 769 12.54 -14.56 24.10
CA GLY A 769 11.44 -13.74 24.62
C GLY A 769 10.55 -13.17 23.50
N ALA A 770 11.14 -12.79 22.37
CA ALA A 770 10.40 -12.24 21.23
C ALA A 770 9.64 -13.30 20.39
N ARG A 771 10.10 -14.56 20.39
CA ARG A 771 9.64 -15.61 19.46
C ARG A 771 8.81 -16.71 20.10
N LEU A 772 8.95 -16.99 21.40
CA LEU A 772 8.35 -18.17 22.03
C LEU A 772 6.80 -18.19 21.96
N TRP A 773 6.14 -17.03 22.07
CA TRP A 773 4.68 -16.88 21.89
C TRP A 773 4.25 -16.81 20.42
N THR A 774 5.18 -16.57 19.49
CA THR A 774 4.93 -16.25 18.08
C THR A 774 5.56 -17.27 17.12
N ASP A 775 5.92 -18.45 17.65
CA ASP A 775 6.69 -19.51 17.01
C ASP A 775 6.07 -20.12 15.75
N ASN A 776 4.76 -19.97 15.56
CA ASN A 776 4.01 -20.39 14.38
C ASN A 776 4.03 -19.34 13.25
N SER A 777 4.40 -18.09 13.56
CA SER A 777 4.44 -16.99 12.60
C SER A 777 5.82 -16.87 11.97
N TRP A 778 5.89 -16.62 10.66
CA TRP A 778 7.18 -16.40 9.99
C TRP A 778 7.79 -15.03 10.33
N ARG A 779 6.94 -14.01 10.55
CA ARG A 779 7.22 -12.63 10.99
C ARG A 779 6.19 -12.19 12.05
N GLY A 780 6.53 -11.19 12.84
CA GLY A 780 5.57 -10.55 13.78
C GLY A 780 5.79 -10.91 15.25
N GLY A 781 6.98 -11.39 15.62
CA GLY A 781 7.40 -11.40 17.03
C GLY A 781 7.56 -9.97 17.58
N LEU A 782 7.84 -9.84 18.89
CA LEU A 782 8.26 -8.55 19.45
C LEU A 782 9.48 -8.02 18.67
N GLY A 783 9.61 -6.71 18.46
CA GLY A 783 10.64 -6.18 17.54
C GLY A 783 10.48 -6.58 16.08
N SER A 784 9.32 -7.12 15.68
CA SER A 784 9.06 -7.77 14.39
C SER A 784 9.87 -9.04 14.12
N PHE A 785 10.49 -9.65 15.15
CA PHE A 785 11.37 -10.83 15.02
C PHE A 785 10.74 -11.94 14.15
N THR A 786 11.57 -12.48 13.26
CA THR A 786 11.19 -13.50 12.27
C THR A 786 11.72 -14.88 12.67
N CYS A 787 11.20 -15.94 12.03
CA CYS A 787 11.77 -17.28 12.17
C CYS A 787 13.18 -17.39 11.55
N PHE A 788 13.60 -16.47 10.68
CA PHE A 788 14.94 -16.45 10.11
C PHE A 788 15.99 -15.93 11.09
N ASP A 789 15.58 -15.06 12.02
CA ASP A 789 16.44 -14.60 13.11
C ASP A 789 16.80 -15.75 14.06
N GLU A 790 15.94 -16.78 14.18
CA GLU A 790 16.22 -18.03 14.90
C GLU A 790 17.38 -18.84 14.29
N ALA A 791 17.69 -18.59 13.02
CA ALA A 791 18.74 -19.29 12.26
C ALA A 791 19.95 -18.39 11.92
N LEU A 792 19.98 -17.14 12.40
CA LEU A 792 21.04 -16.19 12.09
C LEU A 792 21.99 -16.00 13.29
N ALA A 793 23.25 -16.33 13.08
CA ALA A 793 24.36 -15.95 13.96
C ALA A 793 25.23 -14.90 13.27
N PRO A 794 24.99 -13.58 13.43
CA PRO A 794 25.56 -12.55 12.54
C PRO A 794 27.09 -12.61 12.41
N GLU A 795 27.82 -12.64 13.52
CA GLU A 795 29.29 -12.66 13.53
C GLU A 795 29.85 -13.94 12.89
N ALA A 796 29.38 -15.11 13.33
CA ALA A 796 29.84 -16.39 12.82
C ALA A 796 29.42 -16.63 11.35
N THR A 797 28.25 -16.12 10.95
CA THR A 797 27.78 -16.16 9.55
C THR A 797 28.63 -15.27 8.67
N ALA A 798 28.96 -14.04 9.10
CA ALA A 798 29.84 -13.15 8.36
C ALA A 798 31.22 -13.78 8.14
N ALA A 799 31.82 -14.33 9.20
CA ALA A 799 33.11 -15.02 9.13
C ALA A 799 33.07 -16.25 8.19
N ALA A 800 31.97 -17.00 8.18
CA ALA A 800 31.78 -18.13 7.28
C ALA A 800 31.65 -17.69 5.81
N LEU A 801 30.87 -16.64 5.53
CA LEU A 801 30.72 -16.11 4.18
C LEU A 801 32.04 -15.58 3.62
N GLU A 802 32.86 -14.93 4.46
CA GLU A 802 34.20 -14.49 4.10
C GLU A 802 35.14 -15.68 3.84
N ARG A 803 35.21 -16.64 4.77
CA ARG A 803 36.10 -17.82 4.68
C ARG A 803 35.90 -18.64 3.42
N PHE A 804 34.66 -18.76 2.94
CA PHE A 804 34.31 -19.60 1.79
C PHE A 804 34.02 -18.81 0.50
N ASP A 805 34.22 -17.49 0.52
CA ASP A 805 33.92 -16.56 -0.57
C ASP A 805 32.51 -16.76 -1.16
N LEU A 806 31.51 -16.65 -0.26
CA LEU A 806 30.10 -16.75 -0.61
C LEU A 806 29.48 -15.35 -0.69
N ASP A 807 28.61 -15.13 -1.68
CA ASP A 807 27.93 -13.85 -1.90
C ASP A 807 26.73 -13.62 -0.97
N GLY A 808 26.22 -14.69 -0.36
CA GLY A 808 25.12 -14.64 0.59
C GLY A 808 24.87 -15.98 1.27
N ALA A 809 24.09 -15.93 2.35
CA ALA A 809 23.69 -17.09 3.14
C ALA A 809 22.22 -17.40 2.92
N LEU A 810 21.90 -18.67 2.65
CA LEU A 810 20.57 -19.22 2.89
C LEU A 810 20.48 -19.60 4.38
N LEU A 811 19.63 -18.89 5.12
CA LEU A 811 19.39 -19.11 6.55
C LEU A 811 18.40 -20.27 6.74
N VAL A 812 18.85 -21.35 7.36
CA VAL A 812 18.08 -22.55 7.68
C VAL A 812 18.50 -23.03 9.07
N GLY A 813 17.54 -23.38 9.93
CA GLY A 813 17.83 -23.93 11.25
C GLY A 813 18.23 -25.40 11.20
N ALA A 814 19.02 -25.85 12.18
CA ALA A 814 19.55 -27.22 12.24
C ALA A 814 18.45 -28.30 12.24
N ASP A 815 17.28 -28.01 12.77
CA ASP A 815 16.15 -28.92 12.94
C ASP A 815 15.01 -28.68 11.95
N TRP A 816 15.23 -27.94 10.86
CA TRP A 816 14.22 -27.72 9.83
C TRP A 816 14.05 -28.95 8.93
N CYS A 817 13.65 -30.06 9.55
CA CYS A 817 13.57 -31.40 8.96
C CYS A 817 12.62 -31.48 7.75
N LEU A 818 11.76 -30.47 7.59
CA LEU A 818 10.75 -30.38 6.52
C LEU A 818 11.04 -29.24 5.54
N VAL A 819 12.24 -28.65 5.57
CA VAL A 819 12.64 -27.55 4.68
C VAL A 819 12.47 -27.96 3.21
N ASP A 820 11.68 -27.18 2.47
CA ASP A 820 11.35 -27.49 1.10
C ASP A 820 12.45 -27.04 0.13
N PRO A 821 13.07 -27.96 -0.64
CA PRO A 821 14.16 -27.60 -1.54
C PRO A 821 13.73 -26.65 -2.66
N GLU A 822 12.51 -26.76 -3.16
CA GLU A 822 12.01 -25.95 -4.28
C GLU A 822 11.72 -24.51 -3.83
N LEU A 823 11.15 -24.33 -2.64
CA LEU A 823 10.99 -23.01 -2.03
C LEU A 823 12.34 -22.37 -1.70
N CYS A 824 13.30 -23.12 -1.19
CA CYS A 824 14.66 -22.63 -0.99
C CYS A 824 15.32 -22.18 -2.30
N ASP A 825 15.23 -23.00 -3.36
CA ASP A 825 15.72 -22.62 -4.69
C ASP A 825 14.98 -21.39 -5.23
N ALA A 826 13.66 -21.28 -5.06
CA ALA A 826 12.88 -20.12 -5.49
C ALA A 826 13.31 -18.83 -4.78
N VAL A 827 13.60 -18.89 -3.48
CA VAL A 827 14.12 -17.75 -2.70
C VAL A 827 15.52 -17.36 -3.16
N ILE A 828 16.41 -18.34 -3.44
CA ILE A 828 17.73 -18.08 -4.02
C ILE A 828 17.60 -17.42 -5.40
N GLU A 829 16.69 -17.91 -6.23
CA GLU A 829 16.46 -17.33 -7.56
C GLU A 829 15.95 -15.89 -7.49
N ARG A 830 15.04 -15.57 -6.56
CA ARG A 830 14.61 -14.18 -6.32
C ARG A 830 15.80 -13.29 -6.00
N HIS A 831 16.72 -13.73 -5.14
CA HIS A 831 17.94 -12.98 -4.84
C HIS A 831 18.80 -12.77 -6.10
N LEU A 832 19.02 -13.84 -6.87
CA LEU A 832 19.90 -13.82 -8.06
C LEU A 832 19.35 -13.00 -9.24
N GLU A 833 18.04 -12.77 -9.33
CA GLU A 833 17.43 -11.91 -10.35
C GLU A 833 17.97 -10.48 -10.28
N ARG A 834 18.02 -9.90 -9.06
CA ARG A 834 18.45 -8.50 -8.83
C ARG A 834 19.23 -8.37 -7.51
N PRO A 835 20.44 -8.91 -7.41
CA PRO A 835 21.14 -9.04 -6.13
C PRO A 835 21.42 -7.72 -5.40
N GLU A 836 21.62 -6.62 -6.14
CA GLU A 836 21.82 -5.29 -5.55
C GLU A 836 20.54 -4.68 -4.97
N LYS A 837 19.37 -5.08 -5.49
CA LYS A 837 18.06 -4.62 -4.99
C LYS A 837 17.46 -5.60 -3.99
N HIS A 838 17.74 -6.90 -4.12
CA HIS A 838 17.22 -7.98 -3.30
C HIS A 838 18.28 -8.45 -2.29
N ARG A 839 18.77 -7.55 -1.44
CA ARG A 839 19.76 -7.89 -0.39
C ARG A 839 19.22 -8.89 0.64
N VAL A 840 17.90 -8.99 0.75
CA VAL A 840 17.18 -10.07 1.43
C VAL A 840 16.14 -10.64 0.46
N SER A 841 15.95 -11.96 0.46
CA SER A 841 14.85 -12.64 -0.24
C SER A 841 14.27 -13.70 0.66
N PHE A 842 12.95 -13.82 0.72
CA PHE A 842 12.24 -14.66 1.70
C PHE A 842 10.92 -15.18 1.11
N SER A 843 10.17 -15.95 1.88
CA SER A 843 8.78 -16.30 1.56
C SER A 843 7.90 -16.21 2.81
N GLN A 844 6.57 -16.28 2.64
CA GLN A 844 5.62 -16.35 3.75
C GLN A 844 5.35 -17.81 4.21
N ALA A 845 6.24 -18.75 3.87
CA ALA A 845 6.09 -20.14 4.30
C ALA A 845 6.15 -20.26 5.83
N PRO A 846 5.41 -21.21 6.43
CA PRO A 846 5.52 -21.50 7.85
C PRO A 846 6.96 -21.78 8.31
N PRO A 847 7.32 -21.44 9.57
CA PRO A 847 8.63 -21.74 10.12
C PRO A 847 9.01 -23.21 9.93
N GLY A 848 10.19 -23.46 9.36
CA GLY A 848 10.69 -24.80 9.06
C GLY A 848 10.50 -25.28 7.61
N LEU A 849 9.66 -24.64 6.80
CA LEU A 849 9.41 -25.05 5.41
C LEU A 849 10.24 -24.30 4.35
N ALA A 850 10.75 -23.10 4.62
CA ALA A 850 11.59 -22.38 3.66
C ALA A 850 12.60 -21.48 4.36
N GLY A 851 13.81 -21.38 3.80
CA GLY A 851 14.85 -20.45 4.23
C GLY A 851 14.70 -19.03 3.69
N CYS A 852 15.54 -18.13 4.18
CA CYS A 852 15.70 -16.76 3.69
C CYS A 852 17.13 -16.55 3.20
N VAL A 853 17.31 -15.87 2.07
CA VAL A 853 18.65 -15.48 1.59
C VAL A 853 18.98 -14.08 2.08
N ILE A 854 20.18 -13.92 2.65
CA ILE A 854 20.74 -12.64 3.06
C ILE A 854 22.11 -12.41 2.40
N GLU A 855 22.31 -11.22 1.85
CA GLU A 855 23.53 -10.81 1.16
C GLU A 855 24.71 -10.61 2.12
N ARG A 856 25.92 -10.99 1.71
CA ARG A 856 27.14 -10.96 2.53
C ARG A 856 27.40 -9.62 3.21
N GLY A 857 27.39 -8.52 2.46
CA GLY A 857 27.61 -7.18 3.01
C GLY A 857 26.58 -6.82 4.07
N LEU A 858 25.32 -7.24 3.88
CA LEU A 858 24.27 -7.05 4.88
C LEU A 858 24.53 -7.85 6.16
N VAL A 859 24.97 -9.11 6.06
CA VAL A 859 25.36 -9.89 7.25
C VAL A 859 26.51 -9.21 7.99
N THR A 860 27.51 -8.68 7.27
CA THR A 860 28.61 -7.91 7.85
C THR A 860 28.12 -6.66 8.56
N ASP A 861 27.20 -5.90 7.95
CA ASP A 861 26.58 -4.72 8.56
C ASP A 861 25.84 -5.08 9.86
N LEU A 862 25.07 -6.18 9.85
CA LEU A 862 24.34 -6.68 11.01
C LEU A 862 25.28 -7.13 12.13
N ALA A 863 26.38 -7.81 11.80
CA ALA A 863 27.41 -8.22 12.76
C ALA A 863 28.08 -7.00 13.41
N ALA A 864 28.46 -6.00 12.61
CA ALA A 864 29.14 -4.80 13.09
C ALA A 864 28.26 -3.92 14.00
N THR A 865 26.94 -3.98 13.83
CA THR A 865 25.98 -3.17 14.59
C THR A 865 25.26 -3.94 15.70
N MET A 866 25.57 -5.24 15.87
CA MET A 866 24.83 -6.17 16.71
C MET A 866 24.55 -5.66 18.14
N ASP A 867 25.57 -5.16 18.85
CA ASP A 867 25.43 -4.74 20.25
C ASP A 867 24.69 -3.40 20.43
N LYS A 868 24.66 -2.55 19.40
CA LYS A 868 24.11 -1.18 19.48
C LYS A 868 22.79 -1.01 18.72
N GLY A 869 22.55 -1.85 17.71
CA GLY A 869 21.41 -1.74 16.81
C GLY A 869 20.13 -2.37 17.34
N GLY A 870 20.19 -3.11 18.45
CA GLY A 870 19.01 -3.76 19.05
C GLY A 870 18.25 -4.63 18.07
N SER A 871 16.93 -4.47 18.00
CA SER A 871 16.09 -5.18 17.02
C SER A 871 16.36 -4.75 15.58
N PHE A 872 16.94 -3.58 15.32
CA PHE A 872 17.27 -3.13 13.96
C PHE A 872 18.46 -3.88 13.36
N ALA A 873 19.37 -4.41 14.20
CA ALA A 873 20.45 -5.28 13.77
C ALA A 873 19.97 -6.74 13.63
N SER A 874 18.92 -6.97 12.84
CA SER A 874 18.32 -8.30 12.60
C SER A 874 17.65 -8.38 11.22
N VAL A 875 17.21 -9.57 10.80
CA VAL A 875 16.36 -9.72 9.60
C VAL A 875 15.03 -9.00 9.79
N ALA A 876 14.49 -9.03 11.01
CA ALA A 876 13.30 -8.28 11.37
C ALA A 876 13.43 -6.77 11.22
N GLY A 877 14.61 -6.19 11.49
CA GLY A 877 14.87 -4.77 11.25
C GLY A 877 14.73 -4.36 9.78
N LEU A 878 14.86 -5.32 8.86
CA LEU A 878 14.75 -5.13 7.42
C LEU A 878 13.34 -5.38 6.89
N LEU A 879 12.61 -6.31 7.50
CA LEU A 879 11.28 -6.73 7.05
C LEU A 879 10.12 -6.09 7.84
N GLY A 880 10.40 -5.61 9.06
CA GLY A 880 9.44 -4.97 9.96
C GLY A 880 9.06 -3.55 9.54
N TYR A 881 8.20 -2.92 10.35
CA TYR A 881 7.89 -1.50 10.21
C TYR A 881 8.87 -0.69 11.07
N VAL A 882 9.46 0.35 10.48
CA VAL A 882 10.42 1.24 11.15
C VAL A 882 9.90 2.68 11.04
N PRO A 883 9.46 3.33 12.14
CA PRO A 883 8.83 4.65 12.10
C PRO A 883 9.67 5.75 11.43
N VAL A 884 10.98 5.74 11.66
CA VAL A 884 11.91 6.76 11.11
C VAL A 884 12.25 6.54 9.63
N LYS A 885 11.94 5.36 9.10
CA LYS A 885 12.14 5.03 7.68
C LYS A 885 10.98 4.15 7.18
N PRO A 886 9.76 4.71 7.06
CA PRO A 886 8.61 3.95 6.56
C PRO A 886 8.90 3.42 5.16
N GLN A 887 8.59 2.14 4.94
CA GLN A 887 8.75 1.48 3.65
C GLN A 887 7.54 0.60 3.38
N ALA A 888 7.19 0.45 2.10
CA ALA A 888 6.17 -0.48 1.65
C ALA A 888 6.43 -1.88 2.21
N ASP A 889 5.36 -2.63 2.49
CA ASP A 889 5.49 -3.96 3.07
C ASP A 889 6.25 -4.89 2.11
N PRO A 890 7.39 -5.50 2.53
CA PRO A 890 8.19 -6.36 1.66
C PRO A 890 7.45 -7.55 1.05
N ILE A 891 6.33 -7.99 1.62
CA ILE A 891 5.52 -9.10 1.06
C ILE A 891 4.91 -8.74 -0.31
N ALA A 892 4.77 -7.45 -0.62
CA ALA A 892 4.25 -6.97 -1.90
C ALA A 892 5.35 -6.76 -2.96
N HIS A 893 6.62 -6.96 -2.60
CA HIS A 893 7.77 -6.70 -3.47
C HIS A 893 8.33 -8.01 -4.08
N PRO A 894 8.93 -7.99 -5.29
CA PRO A 894 9.54 -9.16 -5.94
C PRO A 894 10.59 -9.95 -5.15
N MET A 895 11.06 -9.44 -4.01
CA MET A 895 11.98 -10.17 -3.12
C MET A 895 11.28 -11.27 -2.29
N CYS A 896 9.95 -11.20 -2.17
CA CYS A 896 9.13 -12.23 -1.55
C CYS A 896 8.80 -13.30 -2.60
N ALA A 897 9.33 -14.51 -2.44
CA ALA A 897 8.98 -15.65 -3.26
C ALA A 897 7.51 -16.06 -2.97
N PRO A 898 6.69 -16.26 -4.02
CA PRO A 898 5.29 -16.62 -3.84
C PRO A 898 5.19 -18.02 -3.25
N VAL A 899 4.21 -18.20 -2.36
CA VAL A 899 3.83 -19.49 -1.78
C VAL A 899 2.35 -19.71 -2.01
N SER A 900 1.94 -20.96 -2.18
CA SER A 900 0.51 -21.26 -2.34
C SER A 900 -0.26 -20.98 -1.05
N PRO A 901 -1.55 -20.60 -1.13
CA PRO A 901 -2.37 -20.41 0.06
C PRO A 901 -2.40 -21.64 0.97
N LEU A 902 -2.36 -22.86 0.40
CA LEU A 902 -2.32 -24.11 1.17
C LEU A 902 -1.11 -24.15 2.12
N VAL A 903 0.09 -23.78 1.62
CA VAL A 903 1.31 -23.75 2.43
C VAL A 903 1.25 -22.62 3.45
N ARG A 904 0.99 -21.38 3.01
CA ARG A 904 0.94 -20.18 3.86
C ARG A 904 -0.04 -20.33 5.03
N ASP A 905 -1.23 -20.88 4.75
CA ASP A 905 -2.34 -20.94 5.70
C ASP A 905 -2.30 -22.19 6.60
N THR A 906 -1.18 -22.94 6.59
CA THR A 906 -0.95 -24.07 7.52
C THR A 906 -0.90 -23.59 8.98
N LEU A 907 -0.34 -22.38 9.21
CA LEU A 907 -0.26 -21.71 10.52
C LEU A 907 0.29 -22.60 11.64
N PHE A 908 1.33 -23.37 11.33
CA PHE A 908 1.95 -24.32 12.24
C PHE A 908 3.47 -24.30 12.11
N ARG A 909 4.19 -24.35 13.23
CA ARG A 909 5.64 -24.52 13.26
C ARG A 909 6.02 -25.92 12.77
N CYS A 910 6.61 -26.00 11.57
CA CYS A 910 7.00 -27.24 10.89
C CYS A 910 8.41 -27.71 11.31
N ILE A 911 8.73 -27.57 12.61
CA ILE A 911 10.03 -27.89 13.19
C ILE A 911 9.77 -28.86 14.36
N PRO A 912 10.40 -30.04 14.43
CA PRO A 912 10.22 -31.00 15.53
C PRO A 912 11.06 -30.63 16.77
N ASP A 913 11.01 -29.38 17.21
CA ASP A 913 11.81 -28.81 18.31
C ASP A 913 11.12 -28.81 19.68
N SER A 914 9.98 -29.49 19.80
CA SER A 914 9.36 -29.87 21.08
C SER A 914 8.77 -31.28 21.00
N ALA A 915 8.66 -31.99 22.13
CA ALA A 915 8.24 -33.39 22.11
C ALA A 915 6.80 -33.57 21.56
N PRO A 916 5.78 -32.81 22.00
CA PRO A 916 4.43 -32.93 21.42
C PRO A 916 4.36 -32.53 19.95
N ARG A 917 5.14 -31.52 19.54
CA ARG A 917 5.20 -31.06 18.14
C ARG A 917 5.86 -32.10 17.25
N ARG A 918 6.96 -32.71 17.70
CA ARG A 918 7.64 -33.82 17.01
C ARG A 918 6.68 -34.97 16.76
N VAL A 919 5.98 -35.44 17.80
CA VAL A 919 5.00 -36.54 17.69
C VAL A 919 3.91 -36.20 16.66
N MET A 920 3.37 -34.98 16.71
CA MET A 920 2.36 -34.52 15.76
C MET A 920 2.89 -34.52 14.31
N LEU A 921 4.09 -33.96 14.08
CA LEU A 921 4.71 -33.91 12.77
C LEU A 921 5.06 -35.30 12.25
N GLU A 922 5.58 -36.20 13.08
CA GLU A 922 5.87 -37.58 12.69
C GLU A 922 4.59 -38.28 12.21
N GLN A 923 3.49 -38.15 12.96
CA GLN A 923 2.22 -38.73 12.55
C GLN A 923 1.66 -38.13 11.26
N ALA A 924 1.82 -36.83 11.03
CA ALA A 924 1.45 -36.22 9.76
C ALA A 924 2.32 -36.77 8.63
N MET A 925 3.64 -36.87 8.83
CA MET A 925 4.57 -37.36 7.82
C MET A 925 4.42 -38.86 7.55
N LEU A 926 3.84 -39.66 8.45
CA LEU A 926 3.49 -41.06 8.17
C LEU A 926 2.46 -41.20 7.03
N LEU A 927 1.59 -40.20 6.82
CA LEU A 927 0.66 -40.16 5.68
C LEU A 927 1.40 -40.08 4.33
N ILE A 928 2.61 -39.51 4.34
CA ILE A 928 3.48 -39.36 3.17
C ILE A 928 4.45 -40.54 3.05
N ALA A 929 5.02 -40.96 4.19
CA ALA A 929 6.07 -41.97 4.25
C ALA A 929 5.61 -43.29 3.64
N GLY A 930 4.42 -43.77 4.01
CA GLY A 930 3.92 -45.10 3.62
C GLY A 930 4.98 -46.19 3.76
N ASP A 931 5.05 -47.11 2.81
CA ASP A 931 6.07 -48.17 2.78
C ASP A 931 7.47 -47.66 2.39
N ARG A 932 7.57 -46.47 1.78
CA ARG A 932 8.83 -45.87 1.33
C ARG A 932 9.59 -45.16 2.46
N GLY A 933 8.97 -44.98 3.62
CA GLY A 933 9.59 -44.37 4.80
C GLY A 933 10.07 -42.94 4.55
N TRP A 934 11.19 -42.59 5.18
CA TRP A 934 11.81 -41.26 5.09
C TRP A 934 12.09 -40.80 3.64
N SER A 935 12.40 -41.73 2.72
CA SER A 935 12.68 -41.38 1.32
C SER A 935 11.51 -40.68 0.63
N ALA A 936 10.27 -41.09 0.92
CA ALA A 936 9.09 -40.39 0.39
C ALA A 936 8.90 -39.01 1.02
N VAL A 937 9.21 -38.87 2.31
CA VAL A 937 9.18 -37.57 2.98
C VAL A 937 10.21 -36.64 2.34
N VAL A 938 11.44 -37.08 2.12
CA VAL A 938 12.52 -36.33 1.42
C VAL A 938 12.10 -35.86 0.03
N GLU A 939 11.25 -36.62 -0.66
CA GLU A 939 10.70 -36.28 -1.98
C GLU A 939 9.52 -35.32 -1.95
N ALA A 940 8.80 -35.23 -0.82
CA ALA A 940 7.58 -34.43 -0.72
C ALA A 940 7.87 -32.94 -0.75
N ASP A 941 7.04 -32.21 -1.50
CA ASP A 941 7.06 -30.76 -1.57
C ASP A 941 6.29 -30.11 -0.40
N ALA A 942 6.40 -28.78 -0.30
CA ALA A 942 5.71 -28.00 0.72
C ALA A 942 4.19 -28.17 0.72
N GLU A 943 3.55 -28.34 -0.45
CA GLU A 943 2.09 -28.53 -0.54
C GLU A 943 1.65 -29.87 0.01
N THR A 944 2.38 -30.93 -0.32
CA THR A 944 2.16 -32.29 0.20
C THR A 944 2.34 -32.32 1.71
N ILE A 945 3.38 -31.66 2.23
CA ILE A 945 3.64 -31.55 3.67
C ILE A 945 2.51 -30.77 4.36
N ALA A 946 2.12 -29.62 3.81
CA ALA A 946 1.04 -28.78 4.34
C ALA A 946 -0.30 -29.53 4.36
N GLN A 947 -0.61 -30.28 3.30
CA GLN A 947 -1.80 -31.10 3.21
C GLN A 947 -1.82 -32.19 4.30
N ALA A 948 -0.73 -32.93 4.47
CA ALA A 948 -0.62 -33.98 5.49
C ALA A 948 -0.76 -33.42 6.91
N ILE A 949 -0.13 -32.27 7.19
CA ILE A 949 -0.30 -31.55 8.47
C ILE A 949 -1.76 -31.18 8.66
N ARG A 950 -2.40 -30.57 7.66
CA ARG A 950 -3.79 -30.13 7.72
C ARG A 950 -4.76 -31.28 7.95
N GLU A 951 -4.54 -32.42 7.32
CA GLU A 951 -5.32 -33.64 7.53
C GLU A 951 -5.15 -34.14 8.96
N ARG A 952 -3.91 -34.32 9.41
CA ARG A 952 -3.66 -34.86 10.75
C ARG A 952 -4.18 -33.95 11.87
N MET A 953 -4.12 -32.63 11.65
CA MET A 953 -4.67 -31.63 12.58
C MET A 953 -6.18 -31.71 12.76
N ARG A 954 -6.93 -32.34 11.84
CA ARG A 954 -8.39 -32.53 12.01
C ARG A 954 -8.70 -33.60 13.05
N ASP A 955 -7.83 -34.59 13.16
CA ASP A 955 -8.13 -35.85 13.85
C ASP A 955 -7.42 -36.00 15.20
N MET A 956 -6.30 -35.30 15.42
CA MET A 956 -5.49 -35.41 16.64
C MET A 956 -5.54 -34.14 17.48
N PRO A 957 -6.01 -34.20 18.75
CA PRO A 957 -5.67 -33.17 19.72
C PRO A 957 -4.16 -33.21 19.97
N THR A 958 -3.53 -32.04 20.04
CA THR A 958 -2.17 -31.90 20.58
C THR A 958 -2.20 -32.25 22.07
N GLY A 959 -1.03 -32.48 22.70
CA GLY A 959 -0.92 -32.66 24.17
C GLY A 959 -1.46 -31.46 24.97
N LEU A 960 -0.94 -31.21 26.16
CA LEU A 960 -1.33 -30.03 26.94
C LEU A 960 -1.24 -28.72 26.13
N PRO A 961 -2.03 -27.68 26.48
CA PRO A 961 -2.04 -26.42 25.76
C PRO A 961 -0.65 -25.80 25.68
N LYS A 962 -0.38 -25.11 24.56
CA LYS A 962 0.86 -24.35 24.40
C LYS A 962 0.91 -23.12 25.26
N GLN A 963 -0.18 -22.38 25.24
CA GLN A 963 -0.34 -21.12 25.92
C GLN A 963 -1.46 -21.26 26.94
N THR A 964 -1.14 -21.00 28.19
CA THR A 964 -2.13 -21.00 29.27
C THR A 964 -2.19 -19.59 29.86
N ILE A 965 -3.31 -18.92 29.66
CA ILE A 965 -3.62 -17.65 30.32
C ILE A 965 -4.13 -17.99 31.72
N VAL A 966 -3.47 -17.49 32.75
CA VAL A 966 -3.80 -17.74 34.15
C VAL A 966 -4.11 -16.40 34.81
N GLU A 967 -5.36 -16.21 35.19
CA GLU A 967 -5.77 -15.08 36.02
C GLU A 967 -5.37 -15.36 37.47
N LEU A 968 -4.55 -14.49 38.06
CA LEU A 968 -4.11 -14.67 39.46
C LEU A 968 -5.12 -14.13 40.47
N CYS A 969 -5.84 -13.07 40.11
CA CYS A 969 -6.89 -12.48 40.93
C CYS A 969 -7.88 -11.74 40.03
N PRO A 970 -9.15 -11.60 40.43
CA PRO A 970 -10.14 -10.86 39.65
C PRO A 970 -10.03 -9.34 39.82
N GLY A 971 -9.36 -8.88 40.88
CA GLY A 971 -9.27 -7.45 41.23
C GLY A 971 -8.41 -6.64 40.26
N ARG A 972 -8.76 -5.37 40.05
CA ARG A 972 -8.00 -4.39 39.25
C ARG A 972 -8.13 -2.99 39.85
N ARG A 973 -7.08 -2.16 39.74
CA ARG A 973 -7.10 -0.77 40.25
C ARG A 973 -7.74 0.24 39.28
N SER A 974 -7.80 -0.06 37.99
CA SER A 974 -8.50 0.77 37.00
C SER A 974 -10.01 0.59 37.13
N LEU A 975 -10.76 1.69 37.24
CA LEU A 975 -12.21 1.70 37.52
C LEU A 975 -13.03 2.46 36.45
N GLY A 976 -12.41 2.88 35.34
CA GLY A 976 -13.06 3.66 34.27
C GLY A 976 -13.71 2.80 33.18
N ARG A 977 -13.86 3.37 31.97
CA ARG A 977 -14.49 2.70 30.79
C ARG A 977 -13.90 1.33 30.49
N ARG A 978 -12.63 1.10 30.84
CA ARG A 978 -11.99 -0.21 30.69
C ARG A 978 -12.73 -1.33 31.43
N VAL A 979 -13.35 -1.05 32.59
CA VAL A 979 -14.13 -2.03 33.34
C VAL A 979 -15.34 -2.48 32.51
N GLU A 980 -16.03 -1.56 31.83
CA GLU A 980 -17.17 -1.87 30.96
C GLU A 980 -16.79 -2.82 29.81
N TRP A 981 -15.54 -2.76 29.35
CA TRP A 981 -15.04 -3.62 28.27
C TRP A 981 -14.79 -5.05 28.75
N LEU A 982 -14.31 -5.19 29.98
CA LEU A 982 -13.92 -6.46 30.58
C LEU A 982 -15.09 -7.17 31.29
N TRP A 983 -15.95 -6.41 31.97
CA TRP A 983 -17.11 -6.86 32.73
C TRP A 983 -18.40 -6.17 32.20
N PRO A 984 -19.12 -6.82 31.28
CA PRO A 984 -20.38 -6.31 30.78
C PRO A 984 -21.41 -6.26 31.92
N GLY A 985 -21.95 -5.08 32.21
CA GLY A 985 -22.86 -4.85 33.35
C GLY A 985 -22.23 -4.00 34.47
N GLY A 986 -20.92 -3.78 34.45
CA GLY A 986 -20.21 -2.85 35.34
C GLY A 986 -19.81 -3.42 36.71
N ASP A 987 -20.36 -4.56 37.12
CA ASP A 987 -20.01 -5.21 38.38
C ASP A 987 -18.77 -6.11 38.21
N VAL A 988 -17.73 -5.82 38.98
CA VAL A 988 -16.54 -6.68 39.04
C VAL A 988 -16.91 -7.99 39.72
N VAL A 989 -16.62 -9.10 39.05
CA VAL A 989 -16.93 -10.45 39.58
C VAL A 989 -16.00 -10.77 40.75
N GLU A 990 -16.53 -10.88 41.96
CA GLU A 990 -15.79 -11.33 43.14
C GLU A 990 -15.53 -12.85 43.09
N ARG A 991 -14.25 -13.24 43.08
CA ARG A 991 -13.80 -14.64 43.11
C ARG A 991 -12.54 -14.83 43.95
N PRO A 992 -12.31 -16.05 44.49
CA PRO A 992 -11.07 -16.37 45.18
C PRO A 992 -9.85 -16.09 44.30
N VAL A 993 -8.76 -15.67 44.94
CA VAL A 993 -7.47 -15.54 44.26
C VAL A 993 -6.82 -16.91 44.05
N MET A 994 -5.93 -16.99 43.06
CA MET A 994 -5.17 -18.20 42.72
C MET A 994 -4.35 -18.68 43.91
N THR A 995 -4.60 -19.91 44.37
CA THR A 995 -3.82 -20.49 45.46
C THR A 995 -2.49 -21.04 44.95
N ARG A 996 -1.51 -21.12 45.85
CA ARG A 996 -0.19 -21.69 45.54
C ARG A 996 -0.28 -23.16 45.13
N GLU A 997 -1.15 -23.93 45.76
CA GLU A 997 -1.38 -25.34 45.44
C GLU A 997 -1.95 -25.53 44.03
N LEU A 998 -2.90 -24.67 43.64
CA LEU A 998 -3.48 -24.73 42.30
C LEU A 998 -2.46 -24.30 41.24
N ALA A 999 -1.73 -23.21 41.48
CA ALA A 999 -0.67 -22.72 40.60
C ALA A 999 0.43 -23.79 40.39
N ASP A 1000 0.92 -24.39 41.47
CA ASP A 1000 1.93 -25.47 41.44
C ASP A 1000 1.46 -26.67 40.60
N ARG A 1001 0.21 -27.10 40.81
CA ARG A 1001 -0.38 -28.19 40.01
C ARG A 1001 -0.48 -27.85 38.53
N ILE A 1002 -0.85 -26.63 38.17
CA ILE A 1002 -0.94 -26.19 36.78
C ILE A 1002 0.47 -26.17 36.14
N PHE A 1003 1.44 -25.53 36.81
CA PHE A 1003 2.77 -25.33 36.25
C PHE A 1003 3.58 -26.63 36.18
N THR A 1004 3.46 -27.49 37.18
CA THR A 1004 4.09 -28.83 37.17
C THR A 1004 3.56 -29.66 36.01
N ALA A 1005 2.24 -29.73 35.84
CA ALA A 1005 1.64 -30.47 34.71
C ALA A 1005 2.14 -29.93 33.35
N LEU A 1006 2.20 -28.60 33.19
CA LEU A 1006 2.71 -27.98 31.96
C LEU A 1006 4.19 -28.29 31.71
N GLY A 1007 5.04 -28.13 32.73
CA GLY A 1007 6.48 -28.31 32.61
C GLY A 1007 6.92 -29.76 32.41
N GLU A 1008 6.22 -30.72 33.02
CA GLU A 1008 6.50 -32.15 32.87
C GLU A 1008 6.05 -32.70 31.50
N GLU A 1009 4.87 -32.31 31.03
CA GLU A 1009 4.32 -32.85 29.79
C GLU A 1009 4.78 -32.09 28.53
N ARG A 1010 5.29 -30.85 28.68
CA ARG A 1010 5.56 -29.97 27.54
C ARG A 1010 6.69 -28.97 27.75
N ASN A 1011 7.82 -29.23 27.10
CA ASN A 1011 9.05 -28.42 27.19
C ASN A 1011 9.01 -27.04 26.50
N ASP A 1012 7.92 -26.70 25.81
CA ASP A 1012 7.73 -25.40 25.15
C ASP A 1012 6.50 -24.63 25.67
N ALA A 1013 5.86 -25.06 26.76
CA ALA A 1013 4.70 -24.39 27.36
C ALA A 1013 5.02 -22.95 27.79
N VAL A 1014 4.09 -22.03 27.56
CA VAL A 1014 4.15 -20.65 28.02
C VAL A 1014 2.95 -20.30 28.87
N VAL A 1015 3.16 -19.47 29.88
CA VAL A 1015 2.14 -18.99 30.79
C VAL A 1015 2.03 -17.48 30.71
N ASP A 1016 0.80 -16.98 30.58
CA ASP A 1016 0.48 -15.56 30.65
C ASP A 1016 -0.25 -15.29 31.97
N PHE A 1017 0.36 -14.51 32.87
CA PHE A 1017 -0.36 -13.88 33.98
C PHE A 1017 -1.10 -12.67 33.44
N ALA A 1018 -2.36 -12.91 33.10
CA ALA A 1018 -3.26 -11.98 32.43
C ALA A 1018 -4.72 -12.38 32.70
N GLY A 1019 -5.67 -11.70 32.09
CA GLY A 1019 -7.11 -11.93 32.30
C GLY A 1019 -7.80 -10.67 32.77
N PHE A 1020 -8.94 -10.83 33.45
CA PHE A 1020 -9.79 -9.70 33.80
C PHE A 1020 -9.16 -8.84 34.89
N GLY A 1021 -8.60 -9.43 35.95
CA GLY A 1021 -7.85 -8.71 36.98
C GLY A 1021 -6.40 -8.38 36.63
N ASP A 1022 -5.76 -7.54 37.47
CA ASP A 1022 -4.34 -7.20 37.35
C ASP A 1022 -3.49 -8.16 38.21
N PRO A 1023 -2.60 -8.96 37.61
CA PRO A 1023 -1.81 -9.96 38.33
C PRO A 1023 -0.93 -9.37 39.44
N LEU A 1024 -0.48 -8.11 39.34
CA LEU A 1024 0.37 -7.49 40.37
C LEU A 1024 -0.37 -7.16 41.67
N LEU A 1025 -1.70 -7.32 41.71
CA LEU A 1025 -2.46 -7.24 42.97
C LEU A 1025 -2.42 -8.55 43.76
N HIS A 1026 -1.98 -9.64 43.15
CA HIS A 1026 -1.76 -10.89 43.87
C HIS A 1026 -0.47 -10.78 44.72
N PRO A 1027 -0.52 -11.06 46.04
CA PRO A 1027 0.64 -10.91 46.92
C PRO A 1027 1.82 -11.81 46.53
N GLU A 1028 1.54 -12.96 45.91
CA GLU A 1028 2.55 -13.93 45.45
C GLU A 1028 2.84 -13.87 43.95
N CYS A 1029 2.44 -12.82 43.23
CA CYS A 1029 2.64 -12.74 41.77
C CYS A 1029 4.09 -13.02 41.34
N ILE A 1030 5.06 -12.37 42.01
CA ILE A 1030 6.49 -12.56 41.75
C ILE A 1030 6.94 -13.99 42.03
N GLU A 1031 6.43 -14.59 43.11
CA GLU A 1031 6.75 -15.96 43.48
C GLU A 1031 6.12 -16.97 42.51
N PHE A 1032 4.96 -16.67 41.92
CA PHE A 1032 4.38 -17.48 40.85
C PHE A 1032 5.17 -17.42 39.54
N VAL A 1033 5.81 -16.28 39.23
CA VAL A 1033 6.73 -16.21 38.08
C VAL A 1033 7.89 -17.18 38.28
N LYS A 1034 8.52 -17.14 39.47
CA LYS A 1034 9.62 -18.04 39.83
C LYS A 1034 9.16 -19.50 39.84
N LEU A 1035 8.02 -19.79 40.47
CA LEU A 1035 7.44 -21.13 40.53
C LEU A 1035 7.21 -21.71 39.15
N ALA A 1036 6.62 -20.95 38.23
CA ALA A 1036 6.42 -21.42 36.86
C ALA A 1036 7.74 -21.77 36.16
N LYS A 1037 8.79 -20.94 36.34
CA LYS A 1037 10.13 -21.21 35.81
C LYS A 1037 10.77 -22.44 36.43
N ASP A 1038 10.66 -22.61 37.74
CA ASP A 1038 11.19 -23.75 38.49
C ASP A 1038 10.51 -25.07 38.10
N CYS A 1039 9.20 -25.04 37.83
CA CYS A 1039 8.44 -26.17 37.29
C CYS A 1039 8.81 -26.50 35.82
N GLY A 1040 9.62 -25.67 35.15
CA GLY A 1040 10.07 -25.92 33.78
C GLY A 1040 9.21 -25.29 32.68
N VAL A 1041 8.32 -24.34 33.01
CA VAL A 1041 7.59 -23.54 32.00
C VAL A 1041 8.61 -22.75 31.18
N ALA A 1042 8.51 -22.82 29.85
CA ALA A 1042 9.48 -22.20 28.96
C ALA A 1042 9.42 -20.66 29.08
N GLY A 1043 8.23 -20.07 28.99
CA GLY A 1043 8.05 -18.62 29.02
C GLY A 1043 7.01 -18.16 30.02
N VAL A 1044 7.28 -17.06 30.72
CA VAL A 1044 6.33 -16.36 31.59
C VAL A 1044 6.18 -14.93 31.10
N HIS A 1045 4.93 -14.53 30.86
CA HIS A 1045 4.53 -13.18 30.47
C HIS A 1045 3.58 -12.61 31.51
N VAL A 1046 3.82 -11.36 31.93
CA VAL A 1046 2.97 -10.62 32.87
C VAL A 1046 2.31 -9.46 32.13
N ARG A 1047 0.97 -9.39 32.11
CA ARG A 1047 0.21 -8.28 31.55
C ARG A 1047 -0.50 -7.50 32.66
N THR A 1048 -0.12 -6.25 32.88
CA THR A 1048 -0.50 -5.46 34.06
C THR A 1048 -0.82 -4.00 33.73
N ASP A 1049 -1.52 -3.30 34.61
CA ASP A 1049 -1.66 -1.84 34.56
C ASP A 1049 -0.43 -1.12 35.12
N LEU A 1050 0.48 -1.86 35.76
CA LEU A 1050 1.73 -1.38 36.37
C LEU A 1050 1.50 -0.27 37.42
N LEU A 1051 0.37 -0.37 38.13
CA LEU A 1051 -0.02 0.51 39.23
C LEU A 1051 0.46 -0.04 40.58
N CYS A 1052 1.77 -0.21 40.69
CA CYS A 1052 2.46 -0.74 41.86
C CYS A 1052 3.56 0.22 42.35
N ASP A 1053 4.15 -0.10 43.50
CA ASP A 1053 5.31 0.62 44.02
C ASP A 1053 6.61 0.23 43.29
N GLU A 1054 7.65 1.04 43.50
CA GLU A 1054 8.96 0.85 42.87
C GLU A 1054 9.60 -0.51 43.22
N ALA A 1055 9.42 -0.99 44.45
CA ALA A 1055 9.98 -2.25 44.91
C ALA A 1055 9.36 -3.45 44.15
N THR A 1056 8.07 -3.38 43.84
CA THR A 1056 7.38 -4.40 43.05
C THR A 1056 7.90 -4.42 41.61
N VAL A 1057 8.18 -3.25 41.02
CA VAL A 1057 8.77 -3.16 39.67
C VAL A 1057 10.15 -3.80 39.62
N ASP A 1058 10.99 -3.52 40.62
CA ASP A 1058 12.33 -4.11 40.72
C ASP A 1058 12.26 -5.64 40.93
N ALA A 1059 11.38 -6.10 41.83
CA ALA A 1059 11.16 -7.52 42.05
C ALA A 1059 10.65 -8.23 40.78
N LEU A 1060 9.84 -7.56 39.95
CA LEU A 1060 9.39 -8.09 38.67
C LEU A 1060 10.55 -8.25 37.68
N LEU A 1061 11.49 -7.31 37.61
CA LEU A 1061 12.70 -7.42 36.78
C LEU A 1061 13.60 -8.57 37.23
N GLU A 1062 13.69 -8.81 38.54
CA GLU A 1062 14.51 -9.88 39.14
C GLU A 1062 13.83 -11.27 39.10
N SER A 1063 12.53 -11.32 38.77
CA SER A 1063 11.73 -12.56 38.82
C SER A 1063 12.08 -13.60 37.74
N GLY A 1064 12.78 -13.19 36.67
CA GLY A 1064 13.02 -14.03 35.50
C GLY A 1064 11.88 -14.05 34.48
N VAL A 1065 10.92 -13.13 34.57
CA VAL A 1065 9.88 -12.90 33.55
C VAL A 1065 10.51 -12.64 32.17
N ASP A 1066 9.91 -13.14 31.08
CA ASP A 1066 10.44 -12.90 29.72
C ASP A 1066 9.80 -11.68 29.06
N ILE A 1067 8.53 -11.40 29.37
CA ILE A 1067 7.76 -10.30 28.80
C ILE A 1067 6.93 -9.62 29.90
N VAL A 1068 6.99 -8.29 29.94
CA VAL A 1068 6.04 -7.45 30.70
C VAL A 1068 5.24 -6.61 29.72
N SER A 1069 3.96 -6.94 29.55
CA SER A 1069 3.01 -6.09 28.83
C SER A 1069 2.41 -5.06 29.78
N VAL A 1070 2.40 -3.79 29.37
CA VAL A 1070 1.84 -2.70 30.16
C VAL A 1070 0.64 -2.12 29.43
N ASP A 1071 -0.53 -2.28 30.00
CA ASP A 1071 -1.77 -1.72 29.47
C ASP A 1071 -1.86 -0.21 29.76
N LEU A 1072 -1.06 0.58 29.03
CA LEU A 1072 -1.01 2.04 29.15
C LEU A 1072 -2.31 2.72 28.72
N MET A 1073 -2.98 2.16 27.71
CA MET A 1073 -4.29 2.61 27.21
C MET A 1073 -4.38 4.05 26.66
N ALA A 1074 -3.34 4.88 26.79
CA ALA A 1074 -3.35 6.28 26.35
C ALA A 1074 -1.93 6.83 26.15
N GLN A 1075 -1.84 7.95 25.43
CA GLN A 1075 -0.66 8.80 25.26
C GLN A 1075 -0.72 10.07 26.14
N THR A 1076 -1.92 10.49 26.55
CA THR A 1076 -2.12 11.68 27.40
C THR A 1076 -2.76 11.32 28.74
N ALA A 1077 -2.54 12.17 29.75
CA ALA A 1077 -3.13 11.98 31.09
C ALA A 1077 -4.66 12.12 31.08
N GLU A 1078 -5.21 12.95 30.18
CA GLU A 1078 -6.65 13.15 30.02
C GLU A 1078 -7.33 11.88 29.50
N THR A 1079 -6.83 11.34 28.38
CA THR A 1079 -7.33 10.08 27.80
C THR A 1079 -7.12 8.91 28.76
N TYR A 1080 -5.98 8.87 29.47
CA TYR A 1080 -5.74 7.87 30.52
C TYR A 1080 -6.81 7.94 31.60
N ARG A 1081 -7.12 9.13 32.14
CA ARG A 1081 -8.16 9.31 33.15
C ARG A 1081 -9.52 8.90 32.63
N ALA A 1082 -9.85 9.22 31.38
CA ALA A 1082 -11.12 8.87 30.75
C ALA A 1082 -11.31 7.35 30.61
N ILE A 1083 -10.26 6.60 30.30
CA ILE A 1083 -10.32 5.15 30.08
C ILE A 1083 -10.13 4.37 31.37
N MET A 1084 -9.10 4.72 32.15
CA MET A 1084 -8.67 3.99 33.34
C MET A 1084 -9.38 4.46 34.62
N GLY A 1085 -10.08 5.60 34.58
CA GLY A 1085 -10.89 6.12 35.68
C GLY A 1085 -10.10 6.77 36.82
N GLN A 1086 -8.79 7.02 36.64
CA GLN A 1086 -7.92 7.57 37.68
C GLN A 1086 -6.77 8.40 37.10
N ASP A 1087 -6.25 9.32 37.90
CA ASP A 1087 -5.14 10.21 37.52
C ASP A 1087 -3.77 9.63 37.92
N ALA A 1088 -3.39 8.52 37.27
CA ALA A 1088 -2.15 7.78 37.59
C ALA A 1088 -1.17 7.68 36.41
N TYR A 1089 -1.44 8.36 35.30
CA TYR A 1089 -0.67 8.23 34.06
C TYR A 1089 0.83 8.48 34.27
N LYS A 1090 1.17 9.55 35.00
CA LYS A 1090 2.57 9.90 35.30
C LYS A 1090 3.28 8.80 36.10
N THR A 1091 2.60 8.24 37.10
CA THR A 1091 3.15 7.14 37.93
C THR A 1091 3.45 5.92 37.07
N VAL A 1092 2.51 5.52 36.22
CA VAL A 1092 2.71 4.36 35.33
C VAL A 1092 3.85 4.62 34.34
N LEU A 1093 3.95 5.82 33.77
CA LEU A 1093 5.08 6.17 32.90
C LEU A 1093 6.43 6.11 33.62
N THR A 1094 6.51 6.56 34.87
CA THR A 1094 7.73 6.41 35.69
C THR A 1094 8.09 4.94 35.89
N ASN A 1095 7.09 4.09 36.17
CA ASN A 1095 7.32 2.65 36.32
C ASN A 1095 7.75 1.99 34.99
N VAL A 1096 7.18 2.41 33.85
CA VAL A 1096 7.62 1.94 32.53
C VAL A 1096 9.04 2.37 32.23
N ASP A 1097 9.43 3.62 32.55
CA ASP A 1097 10.80 4.09 32.40
C ASP A 1097 11.77 3.26 33.27
N ARG A 1098 11.36 2.95 34.51
CA ARG A 1098 12.12 2.05 35.39
C ARG A 1098 12.27 0.65 34.80
N LEU A 1099 11.22 0.06 34.24
CA LEU A 1099 11.30 -1.23 33.52
C LEU A 1099 12.26 -1.16 32.32
N LEU A 1100 12.20 -0.09 31.53
CA LEU A 1100 13.04 0.07 30.34
C LEU A 1100 14.51 0.28 30.67
N ASN A 1101 14.80 0.97 31.78
CA ASN A 1101 16.16 1.23 32.26
C ASN A 1101 16.74 0.08 33.09
N GLY A 1102 15.88 -0.73 33.73
CA GLY A 1102 16.26 -1.86 34.57
C GLY A 1102 16.40 -3.20 33.84
N ARG A 1103 15.87 -3.33 32.62
CA ARG A 1103 16.03 -4.54 31.81
C ARG A 1103 17.49 -4.76 31.40
N THR A 1104 17.90 -6.02 31.34
CA THR A 1104 19.22 -6.39 30.83
C THR A 1104 19.24 -6.35 29.30
N SER A 1105 20.42 -6.17 28.70
CA SER A 1105 20.60 -6.22 27.25
C SER A 1105 21.82 -7.06 26.90
N ASN A 1106 21.58 -8.23 26.32
CA ASN A 1106 22.62 -9.15 25.88
C ASN A 1106 22.64 -9.22 24.35
N GLY A 1107 23.80 -8.87 23.76
CA GLY A 1107 23.93 -8.74 22.31
C GLY A 1107 22.95 -7.74 21.68
N GLY A 1108 22.65 -6.67 22.42
CA GLY A 1108 21.73 -5.61 22.00
C GLY A 1108 20.24 -5.92 22.20
N LEU A 1109 19.85 -7.15 22.59
CA LEU A 1109 18.44 -7.49 22.78
C LEU A 1109 18.01 -7.46 24.25
N PRO A 1110 16.83 -6.89 24.55
CA PRO A 1110 16.37 -6.74 25.92
C PRO A 1110 15.87 -8.04 26.53
N THR A 1111 16.03 -8.19 27.85
CA THR A 1111 15.35 -9.20 28.67
C THR A 1111 15.07 -8.62 30.07
N PRO A 1112 13.81 -8.57 30.53
CA PRO A 1112 12.59 -8.90 29.78
C PRO A 1112 12.30 -7.93 28.62
N TRP A 1113 11.44 -8.35 27.70
CA TRP A 1113 10.79 -7.44 26.77
C TRP A 1113 9.70 -6.64 27.48
N ILE A 1114 9.63 -5.34 27.18
CA ILE A 1114 8.57 -4.46 27.68
C ILE A 1114 7.67 -4.12 26.49
N ALA A 1115 6.38 -4.41 26.60
CA ALA A 1115 5.41 -4.22 25.53
C ALA A 1115 4.26 -3.30 25.97
N PRO A 1116 4.39 -1.97 25.76
CA PRO A 1116 3.29 -1.04 25.95
C PRO A 1116 2.11 -1.34 25.02
N ARG A 1117 0.89 -1.32 25.56
CA ARG A 1117 -0.34 -1.65 24.83
C ARG A 1117 -1.38 -0.54 24.91
N ILE A 1118 -2.10 -0.36 23.81
CA ILE A 1118 -3.26 0.52 23.69
C ILE A 1118 -4.40 -0.24 23.02
N THR A 1119 -5.64 -0.06 23.47
CA THR A 1119 -6.81 -0.72 22.86
C THR A 1119 -7.48 0.24 21.89
N ARG A 1120 -7.62 -0.13 20.62
CA ARG A 1120 -8.22 0.72 19.60
C ARG A 1120 -9.71 0.97 19.89
N CYS A 1121 -10.04 2.21 20.22
CA CYS A 1121 -11.39 2.69 20.53
C CYS A 1121 -11.51 4.18 20.15
N ASP A 1122 -12.72 4.75 20.23
CA ASP A 1122 -12.95 6.15 19.84
C ASP A 1122 -12.07 7.14 20.64
N ALA A 1123 -11.86 6.88 21.93
CA ALA A 1123 -11.14 7.79 22.83
C ALA A 1123 -9.63 7.92 22.52
N VAL A 1124 -9.02 6.91 21.91
CA VAL A 1124 -7.57 6.88 21.66
C VAL A 1124 -7.19 7.02 20.19
N TYR A 1125 -8.17 7.06 19.29
CA TYR A 1125 -7.93 6.96 17.85
C TYR A 1125 -6.88 7.97 17.35
N GLU A 1126 -6.98 9.23 17.80
CA GLU A 1126 -6.04 10.29 17.43
C GLU A 1126 -4.64 10.13 18.06
N GLU A 1127 -4.51 9.33 19.11
CA GLU A 1127 -3.26 9.09 19.83
C GLU A 1127 -2.46 7.91 19.25
N ILE A 1128 -3.09 7.02 18.46
CA ILE A 1128 -2.49 5.76 17.96
C ILE A 1128 -1.13 5.98 17.31
N GLU A 1129 -1.02 6.92 16.37
CA GLU A 1129 0.25 7.20 15.69
C GLU A 1129 1.36 7.55 16.68
N SER A 1130 1.08 8.52 17.55
CA SER A 1130 2.06 9.06 18.48
C SER A 1130 2.44 8.06 19.57
N PHE A 1131 1.51 7.20 19.98
CA PHE A 1131 1.76 6.10 20.91
C PHE A 1131 2.62 5.02 20.25
N PHE A 1132 2.18 4.53 19.09
CA PHE A 1132 2.78 3.38 18.43
C PHE A 1132 4.22 3.67 17.97
N ASP A 1133 4.45 4.80 17.30
CA ASP A 1133 5.79 5.19 16.84
C ASP A 1133 6.74 5.43 18.03
N LYS A 1134 6.26 6.06 19.12
CA LYS A 1134 7.07 6.32 20.34
C LYS A 1134 7.54 5.01 20.98
N TRP A 1135 6.62 4.09 21.25
CA TRP A 1135 6.95 2.88 21.99
C TRP A 1135 7.72 1.85 21.15
N LEU A 1136 7.50 1.81 19.84
CA LEU A 1136 8.38 1.04 18.94
C LEU A 1136 9.83 1.52 19.02
N LEU A 1137 10.08 2.84 19.08
CA LEU A 1137 11.43 3.39 19.15
C LEU A 1137 12.07 3.23 20.54
N LEU A 1138 11.29 3.40 21.63
CA LEU A 1138 11.83 3.34 23.00
C LEU A 1138 11.93 1.90 23.54
N ALA A 1139 10.88 1.10 23.38
CA ALA A 1139 10.80 -0.23 23.95
C ALA A 1139 11.26 -1.33 22.98
N GLY A 1140 11.24 -1.05 21.67
CA GLY A 1140 11.39 -2.06 20.62
C GLY A 1140 10.10 -2.85 20.35
N ALA A 1141 9.01 -2.49 21.02
CA ALA A 1141 7.71 -3.14 20.91
C ALA A 1141 6.58 -2.17 21.27
N ALA A 1142 5.44 -2.32 20.61
CA ALA A 1142 4.18 -1.67 20.94
C ALA A 1142 3.05 -2.53 20.37
N VAL A 1143 1.91 -2.58 21.06
CA VAL A 1143 0.75 -3.36 20.59
C VAL A 1143 -0.50 -2.49 20.55
N ILE A 1144 -1.25 -2.60 19.45
CA ILE A 1144 -2.58 -2.01 19.30
C ILE A 1144 -3.58 -3.15 19.42
N ASP A 1145 -4.28 -3.27 20.53
CA ASP A 1145 -5.24 -4.35 20.77
C ASP A 1145 -6.62 -4.05 20.16
N GLN A 1146 -7.35 -5.11 19.84
CA GLN A 1146 -8.79 -5.05 19.62
C GLN A 1146 -9.52 -4.88 20.96
N ALA A 1147 -10.64 -4.17 20.96
CA ALA A 1147 -11.58 -4.25 22.08
C ALA A 1147 -12.18 -5.67 22.18
N PRO A 1148 -12.39 -6.23 23.38
CA PRO A 1148 -12.96 -7.57 23.53
C PRO A 1148 -14.40 -7.69 22.98
N ARG A 1149 -15.12 -6.57 22.98
CA ARG A 1149 -16.51 -6.45 22.52
C ARG A 1149 -16.69 -5.09 21.83
N ALA A 1150 -17.76 -4.94 21.06
CA ALA A 1150 -18.17 -3.61 20.60
C ALA A 1150 -18.64 -2.80 21.82
N ILE A 1151 -18.17 -1.56 21.93
CA ILE A 1151 -18.50 -0.66 23.04
C ILE A 1151 -19.76 0.10 22.66
N GLU A 1152 -20.77 0.10 23.52
CA GLU A 1152 -22.03 0.81 23.26
C GLU A 1152 -21.77 2.31 23.09
N GLY A 1153 -22.38 2.91 22.07
CA GLY A 1153 -22.18 4.32 21.71
C GLY A 1153 -20.88 4.64 20.95
N GLU A 1154 -19.94 3.68 20.81
CA GLU A 1154 -18.74 3.88 20.01
C GLU A 1154 -18.90 3.43 18.56
N ARG A 1155 -18.18 4.13 17.67
CA ARG A 1155 -18.14 3.84 16.23
C ARG A 1155 -17.13 2.74 15.91
N ILE A 1156 -16.01 2.75 16.60
CA ILE A 1156 -14.90 1.84 16.34
C ILE A 1156 -15.25 0.46 16.88
N ARG A 1157 -15.36 -0.52 15.97
CA ARG A 1157 -15.64 -1.92 16.30
C ARG A 1157 -14.36 -2.77 16.18
N PRO A 1158 -14.22 -3.84 16.98
CA PRO A 1158 -13.11 -4.78 16.82
C PRO A 1158 -13.19 -5.48 15.46
N LEU A 1159 -12.05 -5.68 14.80
CA LEU A 1159 -12.01 -6.28 13.45
C LEU A 1159 -12.30 -7.78 13.47
N GLY A 1160 -11.93 -8.45 14.56
CA GLY A 1160 -11.97 -9.89 14.69
C GLY A 1160 -10.87 -10.59 13.89
N LYS A 1161 -10.41 -11.73 14.39
CA LYS A 1161 -9.34 -12.50 13.72
C LYS A 1161 -9.87 -13.28 12.49
N PRO A 1162 -9.04 -13.46 11.45
CA PRO A 1162 -9.30 -14.41 10.37
C PRO A 1162 -9.56 -15.84 10.89
N ASN A 1163 -10.37 -16.61 10.18
CA ASN A 1163 -10.78 -17.95 10.62
C ASN A 1163 -9.61 -18.90 10.82
N ALA A 1164 -8.57 -18.81 9.99
CA ALA A 1164 -7.38 -19.63 10.12
C ALA A 1164 -6.62 -19.34 11.43
N ALA A 1165 -6.45 -18.05 11.78
CA ALA A 1165 -5.82 -17.64 13.04
C ALA A 1165 -6.64 -18.07 14.26
N LYS A 1166 -7.98 -17.92 14.22
CA LYS A 1166 -8.88 -18.41 15.28
C LYS A 1166 -8.70 -19.92 15.51
N ARG A 1167 -8.72 -20.74 14.44
CA ARG A 1167 -8.50 -22.20 14.55
C ARG A 1167 -7.15 -22.54 15.18
N ARG A 1168 -6.09 -21.80 14.83
CA ARG A 1168 -4.77 -22.01 15.44
C ARG A 1168 -4.86 -21.77 16.94
N ASP A 1169 -5.39 -20.62 17.37
CA ASP A 1169 -5.47 -20.26 18.78
C ASP A 1169 -6.29 -21.28 19.59
N TRP A 1170 -7.44 -21.73 19.07
CA TRP A 1170 -8.27 -22.75 19.74
C TRP A 1170 -7.55 -24.05 20.07
N ARG A 1171 -6.61 -24.46 19.22
CA ARG A 1171 -5.86 -25.72 19.35
C ARG A 1171 -4.68 -25.63 20.29
N SER A 1172 -4.30 -24.42 20.69
CA SER A 1172 -3.04 -24.19 21.41
C SER A 1172 -3.20 -23.36 22.67
N ARG A 1173 -4.37 -22.76 22.92
CA ARG A 1173 -4.59 -21.79 24.00
C ARG A 1173 -5.77 -22.16 24.91
N MET A 1174 -5.56 -22.00 26.21
CA MET A 1174 -6.57 -22.14 27.26
C MET A 1174 -6.52 -20.91 28.19
N MET A 1175 -7.69 -20.52 28.74
CA MET A 1175 -7.79 -19.52 29.81
C MET A 1175 -8.29 -20.20 31.09
N VAL A 1176 -7.55 -20.00 32.17
CA VAL A 1176 -7.84 -20.47 33.52
C VAL A 1176 -8.08 -19.25 34.39
N LEU A 1177 -9.22 -19.22 35.04
CA LEU A 1177 -9.55 -18.14 35.95
C LEU A 1177 -8.97 -18.35 37.35
N SER A 1178 -9.02 -17.31 38.18
CA SER A 1178 -8.41 -17.28 39.52
C SER A 1178 -8.87 -18.36 40.51
N ASP A 1179 -10.08 -18.92 40.32
CA ASP A 1179 -10.64 -20.03 41.09
C ASP A 1179 -10.44 -21.42 40.45
N GLY A 1180 -9.65 -21.49 39.37
CA GLY A 1180 -9.37 -22.70 38.62
C GLY A 1180 -10.40 -23.04 37.53
N ALA A 1181 -11.47 -22.27 37.38
CA ALA A 1181 -12.45 -22.49 36.31
C ALA A 1181 -11.82 -22.26 34.92
N VAL A 1182 -12.10 -23.15 33.97
CA VAL A 1182 -11.66 -23.03 32.58
C VAL A 1182 -12.81 -22.61 31.70
N VAL A 1183 -12.71 -21.45 31.08
CA VAL A 1183 -13.77 -20.90 30.21
C VAL A 1183 -13.60 -21.29 28.75
N VAL A 1184 -14.73 -21.40 28.04
CA VAL A 1184 -14.74 -21.67 26.60
C VAL A 1184 -14.57 -20.37 25.80
N ASP A 1185 -15.41 -19.37 26.09
CA ASP A 1185 -15.29 -17.98 25.62
C ASP A 1185 -14.35 -17.21 26.56
N GLU A 1186 -13.22 -16.72 26.04
CA GLU A 1186 -12.25 -15.96 26.85
C GLU A 1186 -12.80 -14.61 27.35
N ARG A 1187 -14.03 -14.20 26.97
CA ARG A 1187 -14.72 -13.01 27.49
C ARG A 1187 -15.66 -13.31 28.66
N ASP A 1188 -15.77 -14.57 29.07
CA ASP A 1188 -16.62 -14.99 30.18
C ASP A 1188 -15.96 -14.69 31.52
N ALA A 1189 -16.07 -13.44 31.96
CA ALA A 1189 -15.50 -12.98 33.23
C ALA A 1189 -16.17 -13.61 34.46
N ALA A 1190 -17.43 -14.04 34.31
CA ALA A 1190 -18.22 -14.63 35.39
C ALA A 1190 -17.94 -16.13 35.57
N GLY A 1191 -17.39 -16.79 34.54
CA GLY A 1191 -17.13 -18.23 34.56
C GLY A 1191 -18.41 -19.07 34.41
N GLU A 1192 -19.51 -18.49 33.93
CA GLU A 1192 -20.80 -19.17 33.78
C GLU A 1192 -20.76 -20.29 32.74
N GLY A 1193 -19.92 -20.11 31.72
CA GLY A 1193 -19.65 -21.06 30.64
C GLY A 1193 -18.41 -21.92 30.88
N ALA A 1194 -17.97 -22.10 32.15
CA ALA A 1194 -16.82 -22.94 32.46
C ALA A 1194 -17.04 -24.40 32.04
N ILE A 1195 -16.02 -25.00 31.41
CA ILE A 1195 -16.05 -26.38 30.91
C ILE A 1195 -15.54 -27.40 31.93
N GLY A 1196 -14.90 -26.93 33.00
CA GLY A 1196 -14.37 -27.71 34.12
C GLY A 1196 -13.59 -26.82 35.09
N ASN A 1197 -13.21 -27.37 36.24
CA ASN A 1197 -12.41 -26.65 37.24
C ASN A 1197 -11.14 -27.43 37.58
N LEU A 1198 -9.98 -26.78 37.44
CA LEU A 1198 -8.67 -27.40 37.70
C LEU A 1198 -8.41 -27.65 39.18
N THR A 1199 -9.24 -27.09 40.08
CA THR A 1199 -9.26 -27.43 41.51
C THR A 1199 -9.56 -28.90 41.73
N ASP A 1200 -10.47 -29.45 40.94
CA ASP A 1200 -11.03 -30.80 41.12
C ASP A 1200 -10.59 -31.77 40.02
N GLU A 1201 -10.23 -31.26 38.83
CA GLU A 1201 -9.96 -32.06 37.63
C GLU A 1201 -8.53 -31.87 37.09
N PRO A 1202 -7.89 -32.92 36.53
CA PRO A 1202 -6.59 -32.79 35.87
C PRO A 1202 -6.63 -31.90 34.61
N LEU A 1203 -5.57 -31.10 34.41
CA LEU A 1203 -5.43 -30.17 33.29
C LEU A 1203 -5.67 -30.82 31.92
N GLY A 1204 -5.07 -31.98 31.66
CA GLY A 1204 -5.22 -32.69 30.39
C GLY A 1204 -6.64 -33.20 30.11
N THR A 1205 -7.46 -33.42 31.15
CA THR A 1205 -8.87 -33.82 30.98
C THR A 1205 -9.72 -32.62 30.59
N VAL A 1206 -9.58 -31.51 31.30
CA VAL A 1206 -10.34 -30.28 31.00
C VAL A 1206 -9.93 -29.72 29.63
N TRP A 1207 -8.66 -29.81 29.26
CA TRP A 1207 -8.16 -29.41 27.94
C TRP A 1207 -8.79 -30.19 26.78
N ARG A 1208 -8.86 -31.52 26.87
CA ARG A 1208 -9.51 -32.34 25.84
C ARG A 1208 -10.99 -31.98 25.68
N ARG A 1209 -11.69 -31.78 26.80
CA ARG A 1209 -13.10 -31.36 26.81
C ARG A 1209 -13.28 -29.99 26.15
N LEU A 1210 -12.38 -29.04 26.40
CA LEU A 1210 -12.39 -27.72 25.76
C LEU A 1210 -12.19 -27.82 24.24
N LEU A 1211 -11.23 -28.63 23.78
CA LEU A 1211 -10.98 -28.85 22.35
C LEU A 1211 -12.19 -29.48 21.65
N GLU A 1212 -12.80 -30.49 22.26
CA GLU A 1212 -14.01 -31.14 21.76
C GLU A 1212 -15.17 -30.15 21.65
N ARG A 1213 -15.42 -29.36 22.70
CA ARG A 1213 -16.45 -28.33 22.70
C ARG A 1213 -16.25 -27.32 21.57
N ARG A 1214 -15.04 -26.76 21.41
CA ARG A 1214 -14.74 -25.80 20.33
C ARG A 1214 -14.91 -26.43 18.94
N ARG A 1215 -14.48 -27.68 18.75
CA ARG A 1215 -14.63 -28.41 17.49
C ARG A 1215 -16.10 -28.62 17.14
N ASP A 1216 -16.92 -29.01 18.11
CA ASP A 1216 -18.33 -29.28 17.91
C ASP A 1216 -19.12 -28.00 17.66
N THR A 1217 -18.86 -26.93 18.43
CA THR A 1217 -19.44 -25.61 18.18
C THR A 1217 -19.10 -25.11 16.78
N TRP A 1218 -17.84 -25.21 16.35
CA TRP A 1218 -17.45 -24.82 14.98
C TRP A 1218 -18.23 -25.61 13.92
N ARG A 1219 -18.35 -26.94 14.07
CA ARG A 1219 -19.06 -27.80 13.10
C ARG A 1219 -20.54 -27.49 13.00
N ARG A 1220 -21.19 -27.14 14.12
CA ARG A 1220 -22.64 -26.90 14.16
C ARG A 1220 -23.03 -25.46 13.87
N GLU A 1221 -22.25 -24.49 14.37
CA GLU A 1221 -22.68 -23.08 14.50
C GLU A 1221 -21.73 -22.11 13.77
N GLY A 1222 -20.60 -22.59 13.25
CA GLY A 1222 -19.65 -21.81 12.46
C GLY A 1222 -18.76 -20.87 13.30
N TYR A 1223 -17.92 -20.09 12.61
CA TYR A 1223 -16.85 -19.25 13.22
C TYR A 1223 -17.34 -18.02 14.00
N GLY A 1224 -18.64 -17.71 13.92
CA GLY A 1224 -19.24 -16.53 14.55
C GLY A 1224 -19.68 -16.74 16.00
N HIS A 1225 -19.66 -17.99 16.50
CA HIS A 1225 -20.15 -18.30 17.84
C HIS A 1225 -19.25 -17.73 18.96
N ALA A 1226 -19.84 -17.37 20.10
CA ALA A 1226 -19.15 -16.76 21.24
C ALA A 1226 -18.04 -17.66 21.85
N ASP A 1227 -18.32 -18.96 22.06
CA ASP A 1227 -17.37 -20.01 22.50
C ASP A 1227 -16.07 -20.10 21.68
N LEU A 1228 -16.06 -19.50 20.49
CA LEU A 1228 -14.96 -19.54 19.55
C LEU A 1228 -14.16 -18.23 19.53
N TRP A 1229 -14.48 -17.29 20.42
CA TRP A 1229 -13.75 -16.05 20.55
C TRP A 1229 -12.40 -16.27 21.25
N THR A 1230 -11.34 -15.71 20.65
CA THR A 1230 -9.99 -15.66 21.21
C THR A 1230 -9.39 -14.28 20.95
N GLY A 1231 -8.93 -13.59 21.98
CA GLY A 1231 -8.53 -12.19 21.81
C GLY A 1231 -7.65 -11.57 22.87
N TRP A 1232 -7.32 -12.30 23.94
CA TRP A 1232 -6.38 -11.84 24.96
C TRP A 1232 -4.91 -11.86 24.55
#